data_AF-A0A3Q7IRF9-F1
#
_entry.id   AF-A0A3Q7IRF9-F1
#
_cell.length_a   1.000
_cell.length_b   1.000
_cell.length_c   1.000
_cell.angle_alpha   90.00
_cell.angle_beta   90.00
_cell.angle_gamma   90.00
#
_symmetry.space_group_name_H-M   'P 1'
#
loop_
_entity.id
_entity.type
_entity.pdbx_description
1 polymer ?
#
loop_
_entity_poly.entity_id
_entity_poly.type
_entity_poly.pdbx_seq_one_letter_code
_entity_poly.pdbx_strand_id
1 'polypeptide(L)'
;MAKSHEIEHPIKAFGWAARDTSGVLSPFNFSRRATGENDVQFKVLYCGICHTDLHMLKNEWDNSKYPIVPGHEIVGVVTEVGSKVKKVKVGDNVGVGVIVGSCRKCDSCTSDLEQYCSSSINTYSTTYYDGTTTYGGYSDLMVANEHFVLRWPENLPMEAAPLLCAGITTYSPLKYFGLDKPGLNIGVVGLGGLGHMAVKFAKAFGCNVTVISTSINKKDEAIKHLGANSFLISHDQEQIEGATSTLDGIIDTVSAEHPIAPLLSILKPHGKLVMVGLPPKPLELPVFPLLMGRKIMGGSIIGGMKETQEMLDFAAKHNITPQVEVVSMDCVNIAMERLLKSDVKATGENDVQFKVLYCGICHSDLHMLKNEWDNSKYPIVPGHEIVGVVTEVGGKVEKVKVGDNVGVGVLVGSCRKCDSCTNDLEQYCPSHIGTYSTTYYDGTTTYGGYSDLMVANEHFVLRWPENLPMEAAPLLCAGITTYSPLKYFGLDKPGLNIGVVGLGGLGHMAVKFAKAFGCNVTVISTSINKKDEAIKHLGANSFLISHDQEQIKGATGTLDGIIDTVSAEHPIAPLLSILKPHGKLVMVGLPPKPLELPVFPLLMGRKIMGGSIIGGMKETQEMLDFAAKHNITPQVEVISMDYVNIAMGRLSKSDVKATGEKDVQFKILYCGVCHTDLHFLKNEWGVTRYPVVPGHEIVGVVTEVGNKVGKFKIGDKVGVGCLVGSCKKCDNCSNDLENYCPQQIQAYGQMYIDGTMTYGGYSDIMVVDEHFAVRWPENLPMEAAPLLCAGITTYSPMKYYGLDKPGLNIGVVGLGGLGHMAVKFAKAFGANVTVISTSPSKKEEALQHLGADKFLLSNDPQQIQGAMCSLDGIIDTVSAVHPLLPYLGMLKPHGKHIIVGAIPQPLEMPVFPLILGRKTIAGSAMGGMKETQEMLDFAAKHNITPDVEVVAMDYVNTALERLVKNDVKYRFVLDMDKKMNNDKILFVIILINVCILSVFKLCGCRATGDKDVKLQVLYCGICHSDIHQLKNEWGR
;
A
#
# COMPACT_ATOMS: atom_id res chain seq x y z
N MET A 1 38.57 6.21 7.65
CA MET A 1 37.26 6.19 6.97
C MET A 1 36.99 4.76 6.58
N ALA A 2 35.90 4.15 7.05
CA ALA A 2 35.49 2.84 6.54
C ALA A 2 35.18 2.98 5.05
N LYS A 3 35.64 2.03 4.22
CA LYS A 3 35.24 1.99 2.80
C LYS A 3 33.72 1.77 2.74
N SER A 4 33.04 2.39 1.78
CA SER A 4 31.64 2.08 1.51
C SER A 4 31.50 0.59 1.13
N HIS A 5 30.41 -0.06 1.53
CA HIS A 5 30.13 -1.47 1.25
C HIS A 5 30.22 -1.83 -0.25
N GLU A 6 29.95 -0.86 -1.13
CA GLU A 6 30.06 -1.04 -2.58
C GLU A 6 31.51 -1.13 -3.09
N ILE A 7 32.47 -0.59 -2.35
CA ILE A 7 33.89 -0.52 -2.73
C ILE A 7 34.81 -1.23 -1.73
N GLU A 8 34.22 -1.99 -0.80
CA GLU A 8 34.93 -2.79 0.20
C GLU A 8 35.78 -3.88 -0.48
N HIS A 9 35.23 -4.47 -1.54
CA HIS A 9 35.83 -5.52 -2.35
C HIS A 9 35.72 -5.25 -3.86
N PRO A 10 36.46 -6.00 -4.73
CA PRO A 10 36.50 -5.71 -6.16
C PRO A 10 35.27 -6.17 -6.96
N ILE A 11 34.54 -7.21 -6.53
CA ILE A 11 33.41 -7.76 -7.30
C ILE A 11 32.13 -7.08 -6.84
N LYS A 12 31.42 -6.38 -7.73
CA LYS A 12 30.14 -5.76 -7.42
C LYS A 12 29.06 -6.83 -7.26
N ALA A 13 28.21 -6.66 -6.24
CA ALA A 13 27.10 -7.56 -5.94
C ALA A 13 25.85 -6.75 -5.61
N PHE A 14 24.70 -7.34 -5.86
CA PHE A 14 23.39 -6.76 -5.59
C PHE A 14 22.56 -7.73 -4.76
N GLY A 15 21.85 -7.20 -3.76
CA GLY A 15 20.97 -8.00 -2.92
C GLY A 15 19.95 -7.15 -2.18
N TRP A 16 19.23 -7.78 -1.26
CA TRP A 16 18.29 -7.09 -0.38
C TRP A 16 18.77 -7.16 1.05
N ALA A 17 18.78 -6.02 1.74
CA ALA A 17 19.28 -5.89 3.09
C ALA A 17 18.28 -5.17 4.01
N ALA A 18 18.31 -5.54 5.29
CA ALA A 18 17.74 -4.71 6.35
C ALA A 18 18.83 -3.83 6.94
N ARG A 19 18.44 -2.65 7.41
CA ARG A 19 19.34 -1.63 7.96
C ARG A 19 19.15 -1.40 9.46
N ASP A 20 18.07 -1.95 10.03
CA ASP A 20 17.71 -1.82 11.43
C ASP A 20 16.76 -2.96 11.86
N THR A 21 16.34 -2.91 13.12
CA THR A 21 15.52 -3.94 13.79
C THR A 21 14.07 -4.01 13.32
N SER A 22 13.62 -3.13 12.41
CA SER A 22 12.33 -3.33 11.73
C SER A 22 12.33 -4.61 10.89
N GLY A 23 13.51 -5.05 10.45
CA GLY A 23 13.68 -6.21 9.60
C GLY A 23 13.19 -6.02 8.17
N VAL A 24 12.84 -4.80 7.76
CA VAL A 24 12.37 -4.52 6.39
C VAL A 24 13.53 -4.63 5.40
N LEU A 25 13.38 -5.56 4.47
CA LEU A 25 14.33 -5.81 3.39
C LEU A 25 14.10 -4.83 2.25
N SER A 26 15.19 -4.29 1.69
CA SER A 26 15.14 -3.42 0.51
C SER A 26 16.43 -3.52 -0.31
N PRO A 27 16.42 -3.12 -1.59
CA PRO A 27 17.60 -3.18 -2.45
C PRO A 27 18.88 -2.58 -1.83
N PHE A 28 20.00 -3.26 -2.06
CA PHE A 28 21.30 -2.95 -1.49
C PHE A 28 22.42 -3.36 -2.45
N ASN A 29 23.21 -2.37 -2.87
CA ASN A 29 24.45 -2.60 -3.61
C ASN A 29 25.60 -2.80 -2.63
N PHE A 30 26.43 -3.80 -2.88
CA PHE A 30 27.62 -4.08 -2.09
C PHE A 30 28.71 -4.71 -2.97
N SER A 31 29.74 -5.25 -2.34
CA SER A 31 30.81 -5.94 -3.04
C SER A 31 31.24 -7.22 -2.31
N ARG A 32 31.79 -8.17 -3.07
CA ARG A 32 32.38 -9.42 -2.56
C ARG A 32 33.84 -9.53 -2.95
N ARG A 33 34.61 -10.22 -2.11
CA ARG A 33 36.03 -10.51 -2.35
C ARG A 33 36.24 -11.18 -3.71
N ALA A 34 37.42 -10.97 -4.29
CA ALA A 34 37.85 -11.74 -5.46
C ALA A 34 37.90 -13.24 -5.14
N THR A 35 37.69 -14.08 -6.14
CA THR A 35 37.82 -15.54 -6.02
C THR A 35 39.27 -15.90 -5.71
N GLY A 36 39.57 -16.15 -4.43
CA GLY A 36 40.87 -16.62 -3.98
C GLY A 36 41.20 -18.03 -4.48
N GLU A 37 42.44 -18.48 -4.28
CA GLU A 37 42.92 -19.76 -4.82
C GLU A 37 42.10 -21.00 -4.41
N ASN A 38 41.42 -20.96 -3.26
CA ASN A 38 40.55 -22.04 -2.76
C ASN A 38 39.07 -21.63 -2.70
N ASP A 39 38.69 -20.51 -3.30
CA ASP A 39 37.32 -20.02 -3.31
C ASP A 39 36.57 -20.48 -4.56
N VAL A 40 35.26 -20.57 -4.42
CA VAL A 40 34.30 -20.83 -5.49
C VAL A 40 33.34 -19.65 -5.53
N GLN A 41 33.23 -19.03 -6.70
CA GLN A 41 32.19 -18.06 -6.99
C GLN A 41 31.08 -18.74 -7.78
N PHE A 42 29.84 -18.46 -7.42
CA PHE A 42 28.67 -18.98 -8.11
C PHE A 42 27.56 -17.93 -8.18
N LYS A 43 26.77 -18.00 -9.25
CA LYS A 43 25.53 -17.23 -9.39
C LYS A 43 24.46 -17.88 -8.54
N VAL A 44 23.84 -17.11 -7.65
CA VAL A 44 22.73 -17.61 -6.83
C VAL A 44 21.49 -17.75 -7.71
N LEU A 45 20.84 -18.91 -7.65
CA LEU A 45 19.57 -19.16 -8.35
C LEU A 45 18.40 -19.25 -7.39
N TYR A 46 18.59 -19.93 -6.25
CA TYR A 46 17.61 -20.07 -5.20
C TYR A 46 18.25 -19.78 -3.85
N CYS A 47 17.49 -19.11 -2.97
CA CYS A 47 17.82 -19.02 -1.56
C CYS A 47 16.57 -19.33 -0.74
N GLY A 48 16.65 -20.30 0.16
CA GLY A 48 15.57 -20.58 1.09
C GLY A 48 15.39 -19.47 2.14
N ILE A 49 14.16 -19.36 2.68
CA ILE A 49 13.78 -18.42 3.74
C ILE A 49 13.62 -19.23 5.03
N CYS A 50 14.46 -18.94 6.02
CA CYS A 50 14.45 -19.62 7.30
C CYS A 50 13.95 -18.71 8.44
N HIS A 51 13.39 -19.28 9.50
CA HIS A 51 12.98 -18.52 10.69
C HIS A 51 14.19 -17.84 11.37
N THR A 52 15.39 -18.40 11.19
CA THR A 52 16.65 -17.77 11.59
C THR A 52 16.92 -16.47 10.83
N ASP A 53 16.52 -16.32 9.56
CA ASP A 53 16.62 -15.05 8.85
C ASP A 53 15.74 -14.00 9.54
N LEU A 54 14.52 -14.36 9.93
CA LEU A 54 13.57 -13.50 10.63
C LEU A 54 14.09 -13.05 12.02
N HIS A 55 14.59 -13.99 12.83
CA HIS A 55 15.17 -13.67 14.14
C HIS A 55 16.34 -12.69 14.04
N MET A 56 17.21 -12.88 13.03
CA MET A 56 18.35 -12.00 12.78
C MET A 56 17.90 -10.64 12.24
N LEU A 57 16.92 -10.60 11.35
CA LEU A 57 16.36 -9.34 10.84
C LEU A 57 15.69 -8.49 11.92
N LYS A 58 15.12 -9.13 12.94
CA LYS A 58 14.50 -8.45 14.08
C LYS A 58 15.43 -8.27 15.28
N ASN A 59 16.66 -8.76 15.19
CA ASN A 59 17.64 -8.77 16.27
C ASN A 59 17.11 -9.41 17.58
N GLU A 60 16.32 -10.48 17.48
CA GLU A 60 15.71 -11.15 18.65
C GLU A 60 16.73 -11.90 19.54
N TRP A 61 17.96 -12.07 19.04
CA TRP A 61 19.09 -12.66 19.79
C TRP A 61 20.17 -11.64 20.18
N ASP A 62 19.91 -10.34 20.01
CA ASP A 62 20.82 -9.24 20.36
C ASP A 62 22.24 -9.33 19.74
N ASN A 63 22.36 -9.91 18.55
CA ASN A 63 23.66 -10.16 17.89
C ASN A 63 23.71 -9.80 16.39
N SER A 64 22.71 -9.12 15.86
CA SER A 64 22.65 -8.73 14.44
C SER A 64 23.58 -7.57 14.12
N LYS A 65 24.27 -7.66 12.98
CA LYS A 65 25.14 -6.61 12.43
C LYS A 65 24.49 -6.02 11.18
N TYR A 66 23.99 -4.79 11.29
CA TYR A 66 23.40 -4.05 10.16
C TYR A 66 24.46 -3.25 9.38
N PRO A 67 24.32 -3.07 8.06
CA PRO A 67 23.30 -3.68 7.20
C PRO A 67 23.49 -5.20 7.10
N ILE A 68 22.39 -5.95 7.06
CA ILE A 68 22.37 -7.41 6.99
C ILE A 68 21.71 -7.87 5.70
N VAL A 69 22.40 -8.71 4.93
CA VAL A 69 21.83 -9.45 3.79
C VAL A 69 21.64 -10.90 4.28
N PRO A 70 20.40 -11.35 4.55
CA PRO A 70 20.13 -12.70 5.03
C PRO A 70 20.32 -13.78 3.96
N GLY A 71 19.96 -15.01 4.30
CA GLY A 71 19.97 -16.16 3.41
C GLY A 71 21.19 -17.06 3.64
N HIS A 72 20.93 -18.28 4.12
CA HIS A 72 21.95 -19.31 4.34
C HIS A 72 21.55 -20.68 3.80
N GLU A 73 20.57 -20.71 2.92
CA GLU A 73 20.09 -21.89 2.21
C GLU A 73 20.30 -21.63 0.71
N ILE A 74 21.55 -21.52 0.28
CA ILE A 74 21.92 -20.92 -1.01
C ILE A 74 22.24 -22.01 -2.03
N VAL A 75 21.59 -22.01 -3.20
CA VAL A 75 21.87 -22.92 -4.32
C VAL A 75 22.09 -22.13 -5.61
N GLY A 76 23.07 -22.55 -6.40
CA GLY A 76 23.37 -21.89 -7.65
C GLY A 76 24.39 -22.61 -8.53
N VAL A 77 24.88 -21.90 -9.55
CA VAL A 77 25.77 -22.46 -10.58
C VAL A 77 27.13 -21.79 -10.51
N VAL A 78 28.19 -22.59 -10.43
CA VAL A 78 29.57 -22.11 -10.35
C VAL A 78 29.93 -21.29 -11.59
N THR A 79 30.43 -20.07 -11.38
CA THR A 79 30.87 -19.15 -12.43
C THR A 79 32.38 -18.98 -12.46
N GLU A 80 33.08 -19.16 -11.33
CA GLU A 80 34.54 -19.05 -11.24
C GLU A 80 35.07 -19.94 -10.11
N VAL A 81 36.26 -20.53 -10.29
CA VAL A 81 36.94 -21.34 -9.27
C VAL A 81 38.40 -20.90 -9.14
N GLY A 82 38.90 -20.90 -7.90
CA GLY A 82 40.30 -20.67 -7.62
C GLY A 82 41.21 -21.78 -8.16
N SER A 83 42.48 -21.45 -8.38
CA SER A 83 43.49 -22.35 -8.98
C SER A 83 43.77 -23.64 -8.21
N LYS A 84 43.42 -23.71 -6.92
CA LYS A 84 43.63 -24.88 -6.04
C LYS A 84 42.35 -25.65 -5.76
N VAL A 85 41.18 -25.15 -6.20
CA VAL A 85 39.90 -25.83 -6.02
C VAL A 85 39.91 -27.15 -6.79
N LYS A 86 39.52 -28.23 -6.11
CA LYS A 86 39.42 -29.58 -6.72
C LYS A 86 38.02 -30.18 -6.60
N LYS A 87 37.18 -29.64 -5.73
CA LYS A 87 35.87 -30.23 -5.41
C LYS A 87 34.81 -30.04 -6.50
N VAL A 88 34.85 -28.91 -7.20
CA VAL A 88 33.84 -28.47 -8.19
C VAL A 88 34.50 -27.73 -9.35
N LYS A 89 33.79 -27.62 -10.47
CA LYS A 89 34.20 -26.84 -11.66
C LYS A 89 33.11 -25.85 -12.09
N VAL A 90 33.48 -24.90 -12.94
CA VAL A 90 32.53 -23.96 -13.58
C VAL A 90 31.41 -24.74 -14.27
N GLY A 91 30.16 -24.32 -14.05
CA GLY A 91 28.95 -24.98 -14.52
C GLY A 91 28.36 -26.03 -13.58
N ASP A 92 29.07 -26.46 -12.53
CA ASP A 92 28.49 -27.37 -11.53
C ASP A 92 27.42 -26.66 -10.68
N ASN A 93 26.40 -27.42 -10.27
CA ASN A 93 25.42 -26.98 -9.28
C ASN A 93 26.01 -27.14 -7.87
N VAL A 94 25.91 -26.10 -7.06
CA VAL A 94 26.49 -26.07 -5.71
C VAL A 94 25.55 -25.44 -4.70
N GLY A 95 25.72 -25.85 -3.45
CA GLY A 95 25.02 -25.29 -2.30
C GLY A 95 25.97 -24.70 -1.25
N VAL A 96 25.52 -23.67 -0.52
CA VAL A 96 26.19 -23.14 0.68
C VAL A 96 25.17 -23.03 1.80
N GLY A 97 25.50 -23.64 2.94
CA GLY A 97 24.65 -23.69 4.14
C GLY A 97 24.92 -22.53 5.11
N VAL A 98 24.82 -22.82 6.41
CA VAL A 98 24.89 -21.83 7.51
C VAL A 98 26.29 -21.31 7.82
N ILE A 99 27.34 -22.06 7.46
CA ILE A 99 28.73 -21.75 7.81
C ILE A 99 29.59 -21.56 6.55
N VAL A 100 30.45 -20.54 6.56
CA VAL A 100 31.39 -20.20 5.47
C VAL A 100 32.86 -20.17 5.93
N GLY A 101 33.12 -20.47 7.20
CA GLY A 101 34.45 -20.47 7.79
C GLY A 101 34.50 -21.18 9.15
N SER A 102 35.69 -21.66 9.53
CA SER A 102 36.01 -22.18 10.87
C SER A 102 37.53 -22.15 11.13
N CYS A 103 38.02 -22.56 12.30
CA CYS A 103 39.48 -22.59 12.53
C CYS A 103 40.21 -23.71 11.77
N ARG A 104 39.48 -24.73 11.29
CA ARG A 104 39.97 -25.89 10.52
C ARG A 104 41.00 -26.80 11.22
N LYS A 105 41.25 -26.60 12.51
CA LYS A 105 42.32 -27.31 13.25
C LYS A 105 41.99 -27.76 14.66
N CYS A 106 40.88 -27.30 15.25
CA CYS A 106 40.46 -27.77 16.58
C CYS A 106 39.86 -29.17 16.50
N ASP A 107 39.67 -29.81 17.65
CA ASP A 107 39.09 -31.16 17.76
C ASP A 107 37.74 -31.28 17.04
N SER A 108 36.86 -30.28 17.17
CA SER A 108 35.59 -30.25 16.42
C SER A 108 35.83 -30.24 14.91
N CYS A 109 36.68 -29.34 14.41
CA CYS A 109 36.96 -29.26 12.97
C CYS A 109 37.63 -30.51 12.41
N THR A 110 38.56 -31.11 13.16
CA THR A 110 39.25 -32.34 12.75
C THR A 110 38.35 -33.57 12.82
N SER A 111 37.24 -33.48 13.57
CA SER A 111 36.19 -34.50 13.65
C SER A 111 35.02 -34.23 12.69
N ASP A 112 35.18 -33.37 11.68
CA ASP A 112 34.13 -32.97 10.73
C ASP A 112 32.90 -32.32 11.41
N LEU A 113 33.12 -31.56 12.51
CA LEU A 113 32.10 -30.87 13.31
C LEU A 113 32.37 -29.35 13.37
N GLU A 114 32.47 -28.71 12.21
CA GLU A 114 32.81 -27.28 12.12
C GLU A 114 31.80 -26.35 12.79
N GLN A 115 30.54 -26.76 12.89
CA GLN A 115 29.47 -26.02 13.56
C GLN A 115 29.71 -25.82 15.07
N TYR A 116 30.48 -26.73 15.68
CA TYR A 116 30.87 -26.63 17.10
C TYR A 116 32.25 -26.01 17.28
N CYS A 117 32.81 -25.39 16.23
CA CYS A 117 34.03 -24.61 16.33
C CYS A 117 33.74 -23.26 17.01
N SER A 118 34.53 -22.90 18.04
CA SER A 118 34.44 -21.58 18.69
C SER A 118 34.80 -20.40 17.77
N SER A 119 35.39 -20.67 16.61
CA SER A 119 35.69 -19.69 15.55
C SER A 119 34.91 -19.98 14.26
N SER A 120 33.73 -20.59 14.37
CA SER A 120 32.82 -20.74 13.24
C SER A 120 32.39 -19.37 12.71
N ILE A 121 32.30 -19.24 11.38
CA ILE A 121 31.88 -18.01 10.69
C ILE A 121 30.58 -18.33 9.95
N ASN A 122 29.51 -17.61 10.29
CA ASN A 122 28.21 -17.82 9.68
C ASN A 122 28.12 -17.12 8.32
N THR A 123 27.23 -17.60 7.48
CA THR A 123 27.03 -17.13 6.10
C THR A 123 26.66 -15.65 6.00
N TYR A 124 26.00 -15.09 7.01
CA TYR A 124 25.73 -13.66 7.10
C TYR A 124 25.85 -13.10 8.53
N SER A 125 25.95 -11.77 8.64
CA SER A 125 25.98 -11.02 9.90
C SER A 125 27.16 -11.34 10.84
N THR A 126 28.21 -12.01 10.36
CA THR A 126 29.45 -12.24 11.10
C THR A 126 30.65 -11.61 10.38
N THR A 127 31.84 -11.72 10.97
CA THR A 127 33.06 -11.14 10.40
C THR A 127 33.89 -12.24 9.74
N TYR A 128 34.22 -12.08 8.46
CA TYR A 128 35.06 -13.01 7.71
C TYR A 128 36.55 -12.82 8.02
N TYR A 129 37.41 -13.70 7.52
CA TYR A 129 38.86 -13.67 7.80
C TYR A 129 39.56 -12.37 7.36
N ASP A 130 39.00 -11.68 6.36
CA ASP A 130 39.50 -10.40 5.85
C ASP A 130 39.01 -9.19 6.67
N GLY A 131 38.25 -9.41 7.74
CA GLY A 131 37.72 -8.38 8.63
C GLY A 131 36.39 -7.77 8.18
N THR A 132 35.83 -8.20 7.05
CA THR A 132 34.59 -7.66 6.49
C THR A 132 33.36 -8.42 6.98
N THR A 133 32.17 -7.82 6.87
CA THR A 133 30.91 -8.49 7.20
C THR A 133 30.55 -9.52 6.13
N THR A 134 30.14 -10.71 6.55
CA THR A 134 29.57 -11.74 5.67
C THR A 134 28.15 -11.35 5.23
N TYR A 135 27.86 -11.42 3.94
CA TYR A 135 26.55 -11.18 3.33
C TYR A 135 25.99 -12.46 2.69
N GLY A 136 24.73 -12.77 2.96
CA GLY A 136 24.08 -14.03 2.62
C GLY A 136 23.53 -14.14 1.20
N GLY A 137 22.65 -15.11 1.01
CA GLY A 137 22.11 -15.55 -0.29
C GLY A 137 20.96 -14.72 -0.85
N TYR A 138 20.47 -13.70 -0.15
CA TYR A 138 19.51 -12.73 -0.73
C TYR A 138 20.23 -11.74 -1.64
N SER A 139 21.07 -12.27 -2.53
CA SER A 139 21.94 -11.56 -3.45
C SER A 139 22.16 -12.35 -4.73
N ASP A 140 22.62 -11.68 -5.77
CA ASP A 140 22.81 -12.22 -7.13
C ASP A 140 23.98 -13.21 -7.26
N LEU A 141 25.01 -13.07 -6.42
CA LEU A 141 26.21 -13.89 -6.46
C LEU A 141 26.74 -14.22 -5.06
N MET A 142 27.49 -15.31 -4.93
CA MET A 142 28.11 -15.75 -3.68
C MET A 142 29.55 -16.23 -3.91
N VAL A 143 30.43 -16.00 -2.93
CA VAL A 143 31.83 -16.46 -2.93
C VAL A 143 32.15 -17.14 -1.60
N ALA A 144 32.49 -18.43 -1.65
CA ALA A 144 32.77 -19.24 -0.47
C ALA A 144 33.99 -20.15 -0.69
N ASN A 145 34.70 -20.48 0.39
CA ASN A 145 35.82 -21.42 0.33
C ASN A 145 35.31 -22.83 -0.02
N GLU A 146 36.01 -23.58 -0.86
CA GLU A 146 35.55 -24.87 -1.41
C GLU A 146 35.14 -25.90 -0.34
N HIS A 147 35.71 -25.81 0.86
CA HIS A 147 35.35 -26.70 1.97
C HIS A 147 33.90 -26.53 2.41
N PHE A 148 33.41 -25.29 2.41
CA PHE A 148 32.06 -24.90 2.83
C PHE A 148 31.05 -24.89 1.67
N VAL A 149 31.50 -25.27 0.47
CA VAL A 149 30.66 -25.45 -0.71
C VAL A 149 30.30 -26.92 -0.84
N LEU A 150 29.00 -27.22 -0.95
CA LEU A 150 28.45 -28.56 -1.11
C LEU A 150 28.20 -28.85 -2.57
N ARG A 151 28.46 -30.09 -3.00
CA ARG A 151 28.06 -30.54 -4.34
C ARG A 151 26.57 -30.80 -4.32
N TRP A 152 25.86 -30.21 -5.26
CA TRP A 152 24.42 -30.41 -5.39
C TRP A 152 24.15 -31.66 -6.25
N PRO A 153 23.46 -32.69 -5.74
CA PRO A 153 23.13 -33.87 -6.54
C PRO A 153 22.26 -33.53 -7.75
N GLU A 154 22.55 -34.11 -8.92
CA GLU A 154 21.87 -33.79 -10.19
C GLU A 154 20.37 -34.09 -10.17
N ASN A 155 19.94 -35.06 -9.37
CA ASN A 155 18.53 -35.47 -9.24
C ASN A 155 17.80 -34.77 -8.08
N LEU A 156 18.44 -33.82 -7.39
CA LEU A 156 17.76 -32.95 -6.43
C LEU A 156 17.36 -31.62 -7.11
N PRO A 157 16.08 -31.24 -7.09
CA PRO A 157 15.65 -29.92 -7.57
C PRO A 157 16.37 -28.81 -6.81
N MET A 158 16.77 -27.72 -7.47
CA MET A 158 17.54 -26.64 -6.82
C MET A 158 16.71 -25.84 -5.80
N GLU A 159 15.39 -25.81 -5.98
CA GLU A 159 14.44 -25.26 -5.01
C GLU A 159 14.40 -26.06 -3.70
N ALA A 160 15.00 -27.26 -3.63
CA ALA A 160 15.22 -27.99 -2.39
C ALA A 160 16.32 -27.37 -1.49
N ALA A 161 16.70 -26.12 -1.75
CA ALA A 161 17.62 -25.32 -0.94
C ALA A 161 17.41 -25.39 0.58
N PRO A 162 16.17 -25.50 1.12
CA PRO A 162 15.95 -25.68 2.57
C PRO A 162 16.64 -26.89 3.22
N LEU A 163 17.11 -27.87 2.43
CA LEU A 163 17.92 -28.97 2.95
C LEU A 163 19.22 -28.47 3.61
N LEU A 164 19.77 -27.35 3.14
CA LEU A 164 21.06 -26.80 3.59
C LEU A 164 21.04 -26.25 5.02
N CYS A 165 19.87 -26.02 5.61
CA CYS A 165 19.72 -25.70 7.03
C CYS A 165 18.66 -26.59 7.68
N ALA A 166 17.38 -26.48 7.31
CA ALA A 166 16.31 -27.28 7.94
C ALA A 166 16.53 -28.79 7.79
N GLY A 167 17.00 -29.23 6.62
CA GLY A 167 17.29 -30.63 6.36
C GLY A 167 18.39 -31.18 7.26
N ILE A 168 19.59 -30.60 7.19
CA ILE A 168 20.73 -31.06 8.01
C ILE A 168 20.48 -30.93 9.52
N THR A 169 19.81 -29.85 9.95
CA THR A 169 19.50 -29.61 11.37
C THR A 169 18.64 -30.72 11.97
N THR A 170 17.82 -31.39 11.16
CA THR A 170 16.97 -32.50 11.61
C THR A 170 17.60 -33.87 11.33
N TYR A 171 18.39 -34.00 10.26
CA TYR A 171 19.13 -35.21 9.95
C TYR A 171 20.23 -35.53 11.00
N SER A 172 21.06 -34.55 11.35
CA SER A 172 22.19 -34.73 12.27
C SER A 172 21.78 -35.30 13.64
N PRO A 173 20.77 -34.76 14.35
CA PRO A 173 20.37 -35.33 15.64
C PRO A 173 19.74 -36.71 15.51
N LEU A 174 19.01 -36.99 14.42
CA LEU A 174 18.47 -38.34 14.20
C LEU A 174 19.60 -39.37 14.16
N LYS A 175 20.71 -39.04 13.50
CA LYS A 175 21.87 -39.92 13.40
C LYS A 175 22.72 -39.95 14.67
N TYR A 176 23.11 -38.79 15.20
CA TYR A 176 24.00 -38.68 16.37
C TYR A 176 23.41 -39.35 17.61
N PHE A 177 22.11 -39.16 17.86
CA PHE A 177 21.42 -39.77 18.99
C PHE A 177 20.95 -41.19 18.70
N GLY A 178 21.24 -41.78 17.54
CA GLY A 178 20.86 -43.15 17.17
C GLY A 178 19.33 -43.35 17.10
N LEU A 179 18.63 -42.33 16.60
CA LEU A 179 17.18 -42.28 16.35
C LEU A 179 16.85 -42.59 14.87
N ASP A 180 17.86 -42.93 14.07
CA ASP A 180 17.83 -43.32 12.66
C ASP A 180 17.60 -44.84 12.46
N LYS A 181 17.37 -45.59 13.53
CA LYS A 181 17.18 -47.04 13.44
C LYS A 181 15.72 -47.38 13.06
N PRO A 182 15.50 -48.28 12.08
CA PRO A 182 14.16 -48.71 11.71
C PRO A 182 13.35 -49.23 12.89
N GLY A 183 12.05 -48.90 12.92
CA GLY A 183 11.09 -49.36 13.93
C GLY A 183 11.07 -48.54 15.23
N LEU A 184 11.96 -47.57 15.43
CA LEU A 184 11.87 -46.64 16.56
C LEU A 184 10.65 -45.73 16.45
N ASN A 185 10.05 -45.38 17.58
CA ASN A 185 8.95 -44.42 17.66
C ASN A 185 9.51 -43.02 17.89
N ILE A 186 9.41 -42.16 16.88
CA ILE A 186 9.97 -40.80 16.89
C ILE A 186 8.86 -39.76 16.95
N GLY A 187 8.89 -38.90 17.95
CA GLY A 187 8.06 -37.71 18.02
C GLY A 187 8.69 -36.54 17.26
N VAL A 188 7.86 -35.75 16.58
CA VAL A 188 8.28 -34.46 16.01
C VAL A 188 7.35 -33.37 16.54
N VAL A 189 7.90 -32.41 17.27
CA VAL A 189 7.13 -31.32 17.88
C VAL A 189 7.18 -30.09 16.98
N GLY A 190 6.00 -29.59 16.61
CA GLY A 190 5.83 -28.47 15.68
C GLY A 190 5.99 -28.92 14.23
N LEU A 191 4.93 -28.73 13.43
CA LEU A 191 4.97 -29.04 11.99
C LEU A 191 5.19 -27.75 11.19
N GLY A 192 6.45 -27.40 10.97
CA GLY A 192 6.88 -26.25 10.17
C GLY A 192 8.07 -26.60 9.26
N GLY A 193 8.97 -25.63 9.00
CA GLY A 193 10.15 -25.83 8.15
C GLY A 193 11.04 -26.99 8.61
N LEU A 194 11.48 -27.00 9.87
CA LEU A 194 12.25 -28.13 10.41
C LEU A 194 11.36 -29.36 10.63
N GLY A 195 10.15 -29.16 11.17
CA GLY A 195 9.24 -30.25 11.50
C GLY A 195 8.93 -31.19 10.33
N HIS A 196 8.60 -30.65 9.15
CA HIS A 196 8.29 -31.49 7.99
C HIS A 196 9.52 -32.28 7.51
N MET A 197 10.72 -31.70 7.58
CA MET A 197 11.97 -32.40 7.25
C MET A 197 12.30 -33.51 8.25
N ALA A 198 12.09 -33.26 9.56
CA ALA A 198 12.25 -34.28 10.58
C ALA A 198 11.33 -35.48 10.35
N VAL A 199 10.06 -35.23 9.95
CA VAL A 199 9.13 -36.30 9.59
C VAL A 199 9.65 -37.08 8.38
N LYS A 200 10.03 -36.41 7.29
CA LYS A 200 10.49 -37.07 6.06
C LYS A 200 11.74 -37.91 6.29
N PHE A 201 12.75 -37.41 7.00
CA PHE A 201 13.95 -38.18 7.31
C PHE A 201 13.67 -39.36 8.24
N ALA A 202 12.94 -39.16 9.33
CA ALA A 202 12.60 -40.26 10.24
C ALA A 202 11.78 -41.36 9.52
N LYS A 203 10.86 -40.99 8.62
CA LYS A 203 10.15 -41.96 7.77
C LYS A 203 11.08 -42.70 6.82
N ALA A 204 12.03 -42.01 6.18
CA ALA A 204 13.00 -42.63 5.29
C ALA A 204 13.97 -43.58 6.02
N PHE A 205 14.25 -43.33 7.30
CA PHE A 205 14.97 -44.26 8.17
C PHE A 205 14.13 -45.47 8.62
N GLY A 206 12.84 -45.51 8.29
CA GLY A 206 11.93 -46.59 8.66
C GLY A 206 11.38 -46.48 10.08
N CYS A 207 11.37 -45.29 10.67
CA CYS A 207 10.80 -45.03 11.99
C CYS A 207 9.27 -44.88 11.93
N ASN A 208 8.61 -45.14 13.05
CA ASN A 208 7.22 -44.79 13.27
C ASN A 208 7.14 -43.36 13.79
N VAL A 209 6.57 -42.45 13.02
CA VAL A 209 6.62 -41.01 13.32
C VAL A 209 5.29 -40.53 13.89
N THR A 210 5.34 -39.86 15.05
CA THR A 210 4.22 -39.18 15.68
C THR A 210 4.44 -37.68 15.62
N VAL A 211 3.56 -36.93 14.95
CA VAL A 211 3.60 -35.46 14.96
C VAL A 211 2.86 -34.95 16.17
N ILE A 212 3.47 -34.03 16.91
CA ILE A 212 2.92 -33.40 18.11
C ILE A 212 2.74 -31.91 17.80
N SER A 213 1.50 -31.41 17.88
CA SER A 213 1.18 -30.06 17.45
C SER A 213 0.13 -29.38 18.32
N THR A 214 0.11 -28.06 18.33
CA THR A 214 -0.99 -27.27 18.89
C THR A 214 -2.14 -27.09 17.89
N SER A 215 -1.94 -27.41 16.61
CA SER A 215 -2.87 -27.07 15.53
C SER A 215 -3.42 -28.32 14.86
N ILE A 216 -4.70 -28.63 15.09
CA ILE A 216 -5.37 -29.82 14.54
C ILE A 216 -5.46 -29.81 13.01
N ASN A 217 -5.49 -28.64 12.39
CA ASN A 217 -5.52 -28.48 10.93
C ASN A 217 -4.30 -29.09 10.23
N LYS A 218 -3.16 -29.24 10.93
CA LYS A 218 -1.94 -29.88 10.40
C LYS A 218 -1.97 -31.41 10.40
N LYS A 219 -3.05 -32.02 10.90
CA LYS A 219 -3.20 -33.48 10.98
C LYS A 219 -3.22 -34.13 9.61
N ASP A 220 -3.99 -33.58 8.67
CA ASP A 220 -4.10 -34.15 7.33
C ASP A 220 -2.78 -34.03 6.57
N GLU A 221 -2.09 -32.89 6.68
CA GLU A 221 -0.73 -32.70 6.16
C GLU A 221 0.25 -33.73 6.74
N ALA A 222 0.29 -33.88 8.06
CA ALA A 222 1.17 -34.84 8.73
C ALA A 222 0.93 -36.29 8.28
N ILE A 223 -0.33 -36.74 8.29
CA ILE A 223 -0.65 -38.16 8.05
C ILE A 223 -0.70 -38.48 6.56
N LYS A 224 -1.43 -37.69 5.76
CA LYS A 224 -1.71 -38.01 4.35
C LYS A 224 -0.57 -37.59 3.43
N HIS A 225 0.08 -36.45 3.71
CA HIS A 225 1.07 -35.88 2.80
C HIS A 225 2.51 -36.18 3.22
N LEU A 226 2.82 -36.12 4.52
CA LEU A 226 4.16 -36.40 5.05
C LEU A 226 4.36 -37.85 5.51
N GLY A 227 3.28 -38.63 5.62
CA GLY A 227 3.33 -40.06 5.94
C GLY A 227 3.60 -40.38 7.40
N ALA A 228 3.32 -39.44 8.32
CA ALA A 228 3.36 -39.70 9.76
C ALA A 228 2.37 -40.81 10.13
N ASN A 229 2.74 -41.62 11.12
CA ASN A 229 1.94 -42.74 11.59
C ASN A 229 0.83 -42.29 12.55
N SER A 230 1.06 -41.22 13.30
CA SER A 230 0.15 -40.73 14.33
C SER A 230 0.27 -39.21 14.51
N PHE A 231 -0.76 -38.61 15.11
CA PHE A 231 -0.82 -37.18 15.37
C PHE A 231 -1.39 -36.95 16.77
N LEU A 232 -0.74 -36.11 17.57
CA LEU A 232 -1.13 -35.76 18.93
C LEU A 232 -1.32 -34.25 19.05
N ILE A 233 -2.42 -33.84 19.70
CA ILE A 233 -2.62 -32.44 20.09
C ILE A 233 -1.95 -32.22 21.46
N SER A 234 -1.00 -31.29 21.53
CA SER A 234 -0.15 -31.10 22.72
C SER A 234 -0.88 -30.59 23.97
N HIS A 235 -2.02 -29.92 23.79
CA HIS A 235 -2.88 -29.41 24.88
C HIS A 235 -4.09 -30.31 25.16
N ASP A 236 -4.22 -31.42 24.44
CA ASP A 236 -5.23 -32.44 24.73
C ASP A 236 -4.65 -33.42 25.75
N GLN A 237 -5.10 -33.27 26.99
CA GLN A 237 -4.60 -34.04 28.13
C GLN A 237 -4.86 -35.54 27.96
N GLU A 238 -6.00 -35.94 27.39
CA GLU A 238 -6.34 -37.35 27.19
C GLU A 238 -5.41 -38.00 26.16
N GLN A 239 -5.11 -37.29 25.06
CA GLN A 239 -4.15 -37.76 24.06
C GLN A 239 -2.72 -37.87 24.61
N ILE A 240 -2.28 -36.90 25.40
CA ILE A 240 -0.94 -36.94 26.03
C ILE A 240 -0.84 -38.09 27.04
N GLU A 241 -1.85 -38.27 27.88
CA GLU A 241 -1.89 -39.37 28.86
C GLU A 241 -1.87 -40.72 28.16
N GLY A 242 -2.66 -40.89 27.10
CA GLY A 242 -2.68 -42.10 26.26
C GLY A 242 -1.35 -42.39 25.54
N ALA A 243 -0.52 -41.38 25.33
CA ALA A 243 0.79 -41.51 24.70
C ALA A 243 1.96 -41.64 25.70
N THR A 244 1.69 -41.78 27.01
CA THR A 244 2.71 -41.87 28.05
C THR A 244 3.70 -43.02 27.78
N SER A 245 5.00 -42.72 27.83
CA SER A 245 6.08 -43.70 27.62
C SER A 245 6.00 -44.50 26.31
N THR A 246 5.63 -43.86 25.20
CA THR A 246 5.49 -44.51 23.88
C THR A 246 6.63 -44.19 22.90
N LEU A 247 7.33 -43.07 23.07
CA LEU A 247 8.32 -42.56 22.12
C LEU A 247 9.76 -42.86 22.56
N ASP A 248 10.60 -43.33 21.63
CA ASP A 248 12.03 -43.60 21.82
C ASP A 248 12.86 -42.31 21.73
N GLY A 249 12.41 -41.35 20.92
CA GLY A 249 13.03 -40.03 20.82
C GLY A 249 12.04 -38.99 20.32
N ILE A 250 12.34 -37.72 20.59
CA ILE A 250 11.58 -36.56 20.13
C ILE A 250 12.55 -35.54 19.53
N ILE A 251 12.25 -35.05 18.33
CA ILE A 251 12.89 -33.88 17.73
C ILE A 251 11.98 -32.67 17.93
N ASP A 252 12.45 -31.70 18.69
CA ASP A 252 11.69 -30.50 19.03
C ASP A 252 12.10 -29.31 18.17
N THR A 253 11.19 -28.88 17.30
CA THR A 253 11.44 -27.84 16.29
C THR A 253 10.80 -26.50 16.61
N VAL A 254 10.21 -26.34 17.79
CA VAL A 254 9.45 -25.15 18.15
C VAL A 254 10.39 -23.96 18.42
N SER A 255 10.21 -22.87 17.68
CA SER A 255 11.00 -21.63 17.79
C SER A 255 10.53 -20.65 18.87
N ALA A 256 9.64 -21.09 19.77
CA ALA A 256 9.01 -20.27 20.80
C ALA A 256 8.95 -21.01 22.15
N GLU A 257 8.65 -20.27 23.23
CA GLU A 257 8.45 -20.84 24.56
C GLU A 257 7.28 -21.84 24.56
N HIS A 258 7.49 -23.02 25.16
CA HIS A 258 6.46 -24.04 25.29
C HIS A 258 6.80 -25.01 26.44
N PRO A 259 5.80 -25.71 27.02
CA PRO A 259 6.03 -26.60 28.15
C PRO A 259 6.73 -27.90 27.74
N ILE A 260 7.80 -28.24 28.46
CA ILE A 260 8.60 -29.45 28.24
C ILE A 260 8.03 -30.67 28.96
N ALA A 261 7.33 -30.48 30.09
CA ALA A 261 6.84 -31.58 30.92
C ALA A 261 5.98 -32.61 30.17
N PRO A 262 5.02 -32.22 29.30
CA PRO A 262 4.24 -33.16 28.50
C PRO A 262 5.08 -33.97 27.50
N LEU A 263 6.12 -33.36 26.93
CA LEU A 263 7.02 -34.05 25.99
C LEU A 263 7.89 -35.08 26.71
N LEU A 264 8.32 -34.75 27.93
CA LEU A 264 9.04 -35.70 28.76
C LEU A 264 8.16 -36.86 29.23
N SER A 265 6.85 -36.69 29.47
CA SER A 265 5.99 -37.80 29.93
C SER A 265 5.78 -38.89 28.87
N ILE A 266 5.65 -38.49 27.59
CA ILE A 266 5.43 -39.40 26.47
C ILE A 266 6.70 -40.15 26.00
N LEU A 267 7.88 -39.74 26.46
CA LEU A 267 9.12 -40.50 26.25
C LEU A 267 9.19 -41.77 27.10
N LYS A 268 9.65 -42.87 26.50
CA LYS A 268 10.04 -44.10 27.19
C LYS A 268 11.19 -43.87 28.18
N PRO A 269 11.43 -44.79 29.13
CA PRO A 269 12.70 -44.84 29.84
C PRO A 269 13.87 -44.86 28.84
N HIS A 270 14.91 -44.06 29.09
CA HIS A 270 16.05 -43.82 28.18
C HIS A 270 15.73 -43.07 26.89
N GLY A 271 14.50 -42.57 26.77
CA GLY A 271 14.09 -41.73 25.65
C GLY A 271 14.86 -40.41 25.60
N LYS A 272 14.98 -39.85 24.39
CA LYS A 272 15.82 -38.68 24.09
C LYS A 272 14.95 -37.54 23.57
N LEU A 273 14.91 -36.42 24.27
CA LEU A 273 14.34 -35.17 23.78
C LEU A 273 15.48 -34.32 23.22
N VAL A 274 15.46 -34.07 21.91
CA VAL A 274 16.50 -33.31 21.21
C VAL A 274 15.94 -31.98 20.74
N MET A 275 16.45 -30.90 21.33
CA MET A 275 16.07 -29.53 21.00
C MET A 275 16.85 -29.06 19.77
N VAL A 276 16.12 -28.66 18.74
CA VAL A 276 16.68 -27.95 17.57
C VAL A 276 16.03 -26.58 17.35
N GLY A 277 14.87 -26.33 17.95
CA GLY A 277 14.27 -24.99 18.04
C GLY A 277 15.10 -24.04 18.91
N LEU A 278 15.14 -22.76 18.51
CA LEU A 278 15.91 -21.69 19.19
C LEU A 278 14.98 -20.59 19.72
N PRO A 279 14.22 -20.84 20.81
CA PRO A 279 13.38 -19.82 21.40
C PRO A 279 14.22 -18.65 21.94
N PRO A 280 13.73 -17.40 21.86
CA PRO A 280 14.47 -16.21 22.35
C PRO A 280 14.59 -16.18 23.88
N LYS A 281 13.84 -17.02 24.59
CA LYS A 281 13.83 -17.10 26.04
C LYS A 281 14.11 -18.53 26.53
N PRO A 282 14.73 -18.69 27.71
CA PRO A 282 15.01 -20.00 28.29
C PRO A 282 13.74 -20.82 28.57
N LEU A 283 13.84 -22.14 28.40
CA LEU A 283 12.75 -23.08 28.72
C LEU A 283 12.86 -23.60 30.16
N GLU A 284 11.72 -23.97 30.74
CA GLU A 284 11.65 -24.59 32.07
C GLU A 284 11.86 -26.11 31.98
N LEU A 285 12.76 -26.65 32.80
CA LEU A 285 13.10 -28.07 32.81
C LEU A 285 12.62 -28.79 34.09
N PRO A 286 11.62 -29.67 34.02
CA PRO A 286 11.26 -30.51 35.14
C PRO A 286 12.27 -31.66 35.28
N VAL A 287 13.02 -31.66 36.38
CA VAL A 287 14.12 -32.62 36.62
C VAL A 287 13.61 -34.02 36.96
N PHE A 288 12.48 -34.14 37.64
CA PHE A 288 11.98 -35.42 38.14
C PHE A 288 11.69 -36.46 37.03
N PRO A 289 11.02 -36.12 35.90
CA PRO A 289 10.87 -37.03 34.77
C PRO A 289 12.19 -37.52 34.16
N LEU A 290 13.24 -36.68 34.17
CA LEU A 290 14.57 -37.07 33.67
C LEU A 290 15.20 -38.15 34.57
N LEU A 291 15.16 -37.93 35.88
CA LEU A 291 15.73 -38.87 36.86
C LEU A 291 14.98 -40.21 36.85
N MET A 292 13.65 -40.18 36.94
CA MET A 292 12.84 -41.40 37.04
C MET A 292 12.91 -42.27 35.79
N GLY A 293 12.98 -41.65 34.60
CA GLY A 293 13.08 -42.37 33.33
C GLY A 293 14.51 -42.61 32.85
N ARG A 294 15.54 -42.10 33.54
CA ARG A 294 16.91 -41.95 33.01
C ARG A 294 16.87 -41.43 31.55
N LYS A 295 16.07 -40.37 31.34
CA LYS A 295 15.85 -39.74 30.02
C LYS A 295 16.97 -38.76 29.73
N ILE A 296 17.19 -38.48 28.46
CA ILE A 296 18.20 -37.54 27.98
C ILE A 296 17.49 -36.34 27.37
N MET A 297 17.93 -35.14 27.75
CA MET A 297 17.64 -33.91 27.00
C MET A 297 18.96 -33.41 26.41
N GLY A 298 18.99 -33.19 25.10
CA GLY A 298 20.16 -32.71 24.38
C GLY A 298 19.78 -31.60 23.39
N GLY A 299 20.79 -30.85 22.93
CA GLY A 299 20.64 -29.88 21.85
C GLY A 299 21.42 -30.32 20.62
N SER A 300 20.95 -29.94 19.43
CA SER A 300 21.67 -30.11 18.17
C SER A 300 21.51 -28.86 17.32
N ILE A 301 22.56 -28.47 16.60
CA ILE A 301 22.53 -27.29 15.72
C ILE A 301 23.19 -27.67 14.40
N ILE A 302 22.47 -27.43 13.28
CA ILE A 302 22.93 -27.68 11.91
C ILE A 302 23.62 -29.05 11.75
N GLY A 303 24.68 -29.14 10.95
CA GLY A 303 25.57 -30.30 10.86
C GLY A 303 26.92 -29.91 10.27
N GLY A 304 27.90 -30.81 10.41
CA GLY A 304 29.23 -30.61 9.85
C GLY A 304 29.25 -30.78 8.34
N MET A 305 30.24 -30.22 7.63
CA MET A 305 30.22 -30.16 6.16
C MET A 305 30.14 -31.53 5.50
N LYS A 306 30.77 -32.55 6.10
CA LYS A 306 30.70 -33.94 5.63
C LYS A 306 29.32 -34.55 5.83
N GLU A 307 28.70 -34.31 6.99
CA GLU A 307 27.36 -34.79 7.29
C GLU A 307 26.31 -34.09 6.42
N THR A 308 26.48 -32.81 6.13
CA THR A 308 25.60 -32.09 5.19
C THR A 308 25.68 -32.66 3.79
N GLN A 309 26.87 -33.03 3.30
CA GLN A 309 26.99 -33.72 2.00
C GLN A 309 26.32 -35.09 2.03
N GLU A 310 26.53 -35.87 3.11
CA GLU A 310 25.87 -37.16 3.28
C GLU A 310 24.33 -37.03 3.29
N MET A 311 23.81 -36.01 3.98
CA MET A 311 22.38 -35.74 4.03
C MET A 311 21.83 -35.40 2.65
N LEU A 312 22.51 -34.56 1.85
CA LEU A 312 22.09 -34.24 0.48
C LEU A 312 22.10 -35.49 -0.41
N ASP A 313 23.15 -36.31 -0.32
CA ASP A 313 23.27 -37.55 -1.09
C ASP A 313 22.18 -38.56 -0.67
N PHE A 314 21.85 -38.63 0.62
CA PHE A 314 20.76 -39.44 1.16
C PHE A 314 19.40 -38.92 0.67
N ALA A 315 19.17 -37.61 0.73
CA ALA A 315 17.93 -36.99 0.26
C ALA A 315 17.71 -37.25 -1.23
N ALA A 316 18.76 -37.09 -2.04
CA ALA A 316 18.76 -37.45 -3.46
C ALA A 316 18.43 -38.92 -3.71
N LYS A 317 19.05 -39.84 -2.95
CA LYS A 317 18.83 -41.28 -3.11
C LYS A 317 17.40 -41.70 -2.74
N HIS A 318 16.82 -41.06 -1.73
CA HIS A 318 15.52 -41.42 -1.18
C HIS A 318 14.38 -40.50 -1.64
N ASN A 319 14.63 -39.62 -2.62
CA ASN A 319 13.68 -38.64 -3.14
C ASN A 319 13.04 -37.78 -2.04
N ILE A 320 13.85 -37.33 -1.09
CA ILE A 320 13.41 -36.48 0.02
C ILE A 320 13.63 -35.03 -0.39
N THR A 321 12.53 -34.35 -0.73
CA THR A 321 12.52 -32.91 -1.02
C THR A 321 11.68 -32.17 0.01
N PRO A 322 12.01 -30.91 0.35
CA PRO A 322 11.11 -30.06 1.12
C PRO A 322 9.86 -29.72 0.30
N GLN A 323 8.75 -29.43 0.98
CA GLN A 323 7.61 -28.78 0.33
C GLN A 323 7.87 -27.27 0.32
N VAL A 324 7.95 -26.67 -0.86
CA VAL A 324 8.41 -25.30 -1.04
C VAL A 324 7.38 -24.47 -1.78
N GLU A 325 7.25 -23.22 -1.37
CA GLU A 325 6.56 -22.17 -2.11
C GLU A 325 7.65 -21.24 -2.67
N VAL A 326 7.77 -21.16 -3.99
CA VAL A 326 8.79 -20.32 -4.63
C VAL A 326 8.25 -18.90 -4.77
N VAL A 327 8.87 -17.95 -4.07
CA VAL A 327 8.51 -16.52 -4.12
C VAL A 327 9.59 -15.70 -4.80
N SER A 328 9.21 -14.63 -5.48
CA SER A 328 10.14 -13.66 -6.04
C SER A 328 10.70 -12.72 -4.95
N MET A 329 11.89 -12.15 -5.18
CA MET A 329 12.58 -11.32 -4.19
C MET A 329 11.80 -10.05 -3.81
N ASP A 330 11.01 -9.49 -4.72
CA ASP A 330 10.13 -8.35 -4.44
C ASP A 330 9.01 -8.66 -3.43
N CYS A 331 8.64 -9.94 -3.28
CA CYS A 331 7.68 -10.42 -2.29
C CYS A 331 8.31 -10.81 -0.95
N VAL A 332 9.62 -10.66 -0.75
CA VAL A 332 10.33 -11.21 0.43
C VAL A 332 9.80 -10.68 1.76
N ASN A 333 9.42 -9.40 1.85
CA ASN A 333 8.84 -8.85 3.09
C ASN A 333 7.47 -9.48 3.40
N ILE A 334 6.64 -9.72 2.37
CA ILE A 334 5.36 -10.41 2.52
C ILE A 334 5.58 -11.85 2.98
N ALA A 335 6.56 -12.53 2.39
CA ALA A 335 6.95 -13.89 2.80
C ALA A 335 7.43 -13.93 4.26
N MET A 336 8.19 -12.91 4.72
CA MET A 336 8.61 -12.79 6.13
C MET A 336 7.43 -12.60 7.08
N GLU A 337 6.44 -11.80 6.71
CA GLU A 337 5.21 -11.62 7.51
C GLU A 337 4.36 -12.90 7.56
N ARG A 338 4.25 -13.62 6.44
CA ARG A 338 3.55 -14.91 6.37
C ARG A 338 4.27 -15.98 7.17
N LEU A 339 5.60 -16.04 7.08
CA LEU A 339 6.44 -16.93 7.88
C LEU A 339 6.26 -16.67 9.38
N LEU A 340 6.20 -15.41 9.81
CA LEU A 340 5.90 -15.04 11.20
C LEU A 340 4.53 -15.56 11.65
N LYS A 341 3.52 -15.50 10.77
CA LYS A 341 2.16 -16.01 11.02
C LYS A 341 2.01 -17.52 10.82
N SER A 342 3.09 -18.22 10.45
CA SER A 342 3.08 -19.65 10.09
C SER A 342 2.15 -20.00 8.92
N ASP A 343 1.96 -19.08 7.97
CA ASP A 343 1.06 -19.19 6.81
C ASP A 343 1.83 -19.42 5.50
N VAL A 344 2.49 -20.58 5.41
CA VAL A 344 3.21 -21.03 4.21
C VAL A 344 2.53 -22.32 3.76
N LYS A 345 1.83 -22.29 2.61
CA LYS A 345 1.09 -23.45 2.06
C LYS A 345 1.67 -23.79 0.69
N ALA A 346 1.97 -25.07 0.46
CA ALA A 346 2.18 -25.58 -0.89
C ALA A 346 0.84 -25.61 -1.66
N THR A 347 0.86 -25.36 -2.97
CA THR A 347 -0.31 -25.57 -3.83
C THR A 347 -0.76 -27.04 -3.74
N GLY A 348 -2.06 -27.29 -3.56
CA GLY A 348 -2.59 -28.65 -3.56
C GLY A 348 -2.45 -29.32 -4.93
N GLU A 349 -2.48 -30.66 -5.00
CA GLU A 349 -2.23 -31.40 -6.26
C GLU A 349 -3.14 -31.00 -7.44
N ASN A 350 -4.34 -30.48 -7.17
CA ASN A 350 -5.31 -30.03 -8.20
C ASN A 350 -5.51 -28.50 -8.19
N ASP A 351 -4.66 -27.78 -7.48
CA ASP A 351 -4.79 -26.34 -7.31
C ASP A 351 -3.93 -25.59 -8.33
N VAL A 352 -4.42 -24.43 -8.73
CA VAL A 352 -3.76 -23.50 -9.64
C VAL A 352 -3.50 -22.24 -8.84
N GLN A 353 -2.24 -21.81 -8.79
CA GLN A 353 -1.89 -20.49 -8.31
C GLN A 353 -1.73 -19.54 -9.49
N PHE A 354 -2.26 -18.34 -9.37
CA PHE A 354 -2.10 -17.32 -10.38
C PHE A 354 -1.93 -15.93 -9.74
N LYS A 355 -1.16 -15.08 -10.43
CA LYS A 355 -1.03 -13.66 -10.09
C LYS A 355 -2.27 -12.93 -10.54
N VAL A 356 -2.95 -12.26 -9.63
CA VAL A 356 -4.10 -11.43 -9.96
C VAL A 356 -3.59 -10.17 -10.67
N LEU A 357 -4.17 -9.88 -11.84
CA LEU A 357 -3.85 -8.67 -12.60
C LEU A 357 -4.98 -7.65 -12.52
N TYR A 358 -6.22 -8.12 -12.60
CA TYR A 358 -7.42 -7.29 -12.50
C TYR A 358 -8.45 -8.01 -11.63
N CYS A 359 -9.12 -7.24 -10.76
CA CYS A 359 -10.33 -7.68 -10.10
C CYS A 359 -11.42 -6.63 -10.34
N GLY A 360 -12.58 -7.06 -10.82
CA GLY A 360 -13.72 -6.17 -10.96
C GLY A 360 -14.35 -5.83 -9.60
N ILE A 361 -14.98 -4.65 -9.54
CA ILE A 361 -15.64 -4.11 -8.34
C ILE A 361 -17.14 -4.23 -8.52
N CYS A 362 -17.80 -5.00 -7.64
CA CYS A 362 -19.21 -5.33 -7.78
C CYS A 362 -20.04 -4.86 -6.58
N HIS A 363 -21.34 -4.62 -6.80
CA HIS A 363 -22.24 -4.17 -5.73
C HIS A 363 -22.43 -5.23 -4.64
N SER A 364 -22.27 -6.52 -4.95
CA SER A 364 -22.27 -7.57 -3.94
C SER A 364 -21.08 -7.48 -2.98
N ASP A 365 -19.93 -6.94 -3.41
CA ASP A 365 -18.82 -6.67 -2.50
C ASP A 365 -19.23 -5.65 -1.44
N LEU A 366 -20.04 -4.63 -1.79
CA LEU A 366 -20.59 -3.67 -0.83
C LEU A 366 -21.60 -4.32 0.13
N HIS A 367 -22.50 -5.16 -0.39
CA HIS A 367 -23.47 -5.89 0.46
C HIS A 367 -22.74 -6.74 1.51
N MET A 368 -21.67 -7.43 1.11
CA MET A 368 -20.83 -8.23 2.01
C MET A 368 -20.02 -7.35 2.96
N LEU A 369 -19.40 -6.27 2.48
CA LEU A 369 -18.64 -5.34 3.35
C LEU A 369 -19.51 -4.70 4.43
N LYS A 370 -20.78 -4.40 4.11
CA LYS A 370 -21.75 -3.80 5.03
C LYS A 370 -22.59 -4.82 5.81
N ASN A 371 -22.40 -6.12 5.54
CA ASN A 371 -23.18 -7.21 6.10
C ASN A 371 -24.70 -7.03 5.91
N GLU A 372 -25.13 -6.56 4.74
CA GLU A 372 -26.56 -6.31 4.44
C GLU A 372 -27.36 -7.60 4.24
N TRP A 373 -26.68 -8.75 4.11
CA TRP A 373 -27.29 -10.08 4.00
C TRP A 373 -27.09 -10.96 5.27
N ASP A 374 -26.60 -10.37 6.37
CA ASP A 374 -26.40 -11.05 7.66
C ASP A 374 -25.54 -12.33 7.61
N ASN A 375 -24.56 -12.40 6.69
CA ASN A 375 -23.74 -13.60 6.47
C ASN A 375 -22.23 -13.31 6.31
N SER A 376 -21.77 -12.09 6.56
CA SER A 376 -20.37 -11.70 6.40
C SER A 376 -19.49 -12.23 7.52
N LYS A 377 -18.34 -12.81 7.14
CA LYS A 377 -17.26 -13.21 8.04
C LYS A 377 -16.10 -12.23 7.92
N TYR A 378 -15.78 -11.55 9.02
CA TYR A 378 -14.65 -10.60 9.12
C TYR A 378 -13.43 -11.26 9.79
N PRO A 379 -12.18 -10.89 9.43
CA PRO A 379 -11.82 -9.94 8.37
C PRO A 379 -12.17 -10.48 6.97
N ILE A 380 -12.51 -9.57 6.06
CA ILE A 380 -12.95 -9.88 4.69
C ILE A 380 -11.97 -9.27 3.68
N VAL A 381 -11.59 -10.05 2.68
CA VAL A 381 -10.91 -9.58 1.46
C VAL A 381 -11.90 -9.81 0.32
N PRO A 382 -12.60 -8.77 -0.17
CA PRO A 382 -13.60 -8.91 -1.24
C PRO A 382 -12.98 -9.19 -2.61
N GLY A 383 -13.84 -9.24 -3.64
CA GLY A 383 -13.46 -9.42 -5.04
C GLY A 383 -13.72 -10.84 -5.53
N HIS A 384 -14.59 -10.97 -6.52
CA HIS A 384 -15.01 -12.25 -7.12
C HIS A 384 -15.10 -12.19 -8.65
N GLU A 385 -14.45 -11.19 -9.23
CA GLU A 385 -14.38 -10.96 -10.67
C GLU A 385 -12.89 -10.95 -11.04
N ILE A 386 -12.22 -12.10 -10.98
CA ILE A 386 -10.75 -12.16 -10.87
C ILE A 386 -10.15 -12.62 -12.18
N VAL A 387 -9.16 -11.90 -12.71
CA VAL A 387 -8.40 -12.27 -13.91
C VAL A 387 -6.91 -12.16 -13.65
N GLY A 388 -6.15 -13.16 -14.08
CA GLY A 388 -4.73 -13.27 -13.78
C GLY A 388 -3.95 -14.20 -14.70
N VAL A 389 -2.69 -14.40 -14.35
CA VAL A 389 -1.75 -15.27 -15.08
C VAL A 389 -1.27 -16.39 -14.16
N VAL A 390 -1.36 -17.64 -14.63
CA VAL A 390 -0.94 -18.82 -13.86
C VAL A 390 0.55 -18.74 -13.56
N THR A 391 0.89 -18.87 -12.27
CA THR A 391 2.28 -18.87 -11.78
C THR A 391 2.72 -20.26 -11.33
N GLU A 392 1.79 -21.11 -10.89
CA GLU A 392 2.07 -22.48 -10.43
C GLU A 392 0.86 -23.38 -10.65
N VAL A 393 1.10 -24.67 -10.90
CA VAL A 393 0.05 -25.69 -11.03
C VAL A 393 0.42 -26.93 -10.23
N GLY A 394 -0.55 -27.49 -9.52
CA GLY A 394 -0.43 -28.77 -8.83
C GLY A 394 -0.22 -29.92 -9.82
N GLY A 395 0.43 -31.00 -9.37
CA GLY A 395 0.86 -32.11 -10.24
C GLY A 395 -0.26 -32.91 -10.94
N LYS A 396 -1.53 -32.68 -10.61
CA LYS A 396 -2.71 -33.29 -11.25
C LYS A 396 -3.54 -32.29 -12.06
N VAL A 397 -3.12 -31.03 -12.15
CA VAL A 397 -3.79 -30.04 -12.99
C VAL A 397 -3.60 -30.39 -14.46
N GLU A 398 -4.69 -30.49 -15.20
CA GLU A 398 -4.70 -30.81 -16.63
C GLU A 398 -5.27 -29.66 -17.47
N LYS A 399 -6.09 -28.78 -16.88
CA LYS A 399 -6.85 -27.75 -17.61
C LYS A 399 -6.01 -26.56 -18.08
N VAL A 400 -4.98 -26.18 -17.32
CA VAL A 400 -4.17 -24.97 -17.53
C VAL A 400 -2.70 -25.23 -17.20
N LYS A 401 -1.80 -24.39 -17.72
CA LYS A 401 -0.37 -24.43 -17.42
C LYS A 401 0.16 -23.06 -17.00
N VAL A 402 1.36 -23.05 -16.41
CA VAL A 402 2.07 -21.81 -16.06
C VAL A 402 2.18 -20.89 -17.29
N GLY A 403 1.82 -19.63 -17.11
CA GLY A 403 1.77 -18.59 -18.15
C GLY A 403 0.41 -18.41 -18.83
N ASP A 404 -0.56 -19.31 -18.62
CA ASP A 404 -1.91 -19.13 -19.19
C ASP A 404 -2.67 -17.98 -18.51
N ASN A 405 -3.48 -17.26 -19.29
CA ASN A 405 -4.44 -16.30 -18.75
C ASN A 405 -5.68 -17.03 -18.24
N VAL A 406 -6.08 -16.74 -17.01
CA VAL A 406 -7.19 -17.42 -16.33
C VAL A 406 -8.10 -16.43 -15.61
N GLY A 407 -9.35 -16.85 -15.40
CA GLY A 407 -10.32 -16.12 -14.61
C GLY A 407 -10.96 -16.98 -13.52
N VAL A 408 -11.31 -16.37 -12.39
CA VAL A 408 -12.10 -17.00 -11.32
C VAL A 408 -13.26 -16.08 -10.95
N GLY A 409 -14.47 -16.65 -10.98
CA GLY A 409 -15.71 -15.94 -10.69
C GLY A 409 -16.12 -16.03 -9.21
N VAL A 410 -17.42 -16.16 -8.96
CA VAL A 410 -18.02 -16.21 -7.61
C VAL A 410 -17.76 -17.53 -6.86
N LEU A 411 -17.45 -18.63 -7.56
CA LEU A 411 -17.33 -19.96 -6.97
C LEU A 411 -15.88 -20.43 -6.97
N VAL A 412 -15.44 -21.01 -5.85
CA VAL A 412 -14.12 -21.67 -5.70
C VAL A 412 -14.23 -23.10 -5.14
N GLY A 413 -15.45 -23.59 -4.90
CA GLY A 413 -15.67 -24.95 -4.42
C GLY A 413 -17.13 -25.41 -4.54
N SER A 414 -17.31 -26.72 -4.63
CA SER A 414 -18.62 -27.39 -4.61
C SER A 414 -18.44 -28.86 -4.23
N CYS A 415 -19.53 -29.55 -3.86
CA CYS A 415 -19.44 -30.94 -3.44
C CYS A 415 -19.13 -31.91 -4.60
N ARG A 416 -19.29 -31.45 -5.85
CA ARG A 416 -19.08 -32.18 -7.12
C ARG A 416 -19.86 -33.49 -7.31
N LYS A 417 -20.83 -33.77 -6.43
CA LYS A 417 -21.58 -35.05 -6.43
C LYS A 417 -23.09 -34.93 -6.27
N CYS A 418 -23.61 -33.75 -5.91
CA CYS A 418 -25.06 -33.54 -5.85
C CYS A 418 -25.63 -33.36 -7.26
N ASP A 419 -26.96 -33.50 -7.37
CA ASP A 419 -27.68 -33.39 -8.64
C ASP A 419 -27.34 -32.09 -9.40
N SER A 420 -27.29 -30.95 -8.71
CA SER A 420 -26.86 -29.69 -9.34
C SER A 420 -25.44 -29.77 -9.91
N CYS A 421 -24.48 -30.29 -9.13
CA CYS A 421 -23.09 -30.41 -9.60
C CYS A 421 -22.95 -31.37 -10.79
N THR A 422 -23.68 -32.48 -10.81
CA THR A 422 -23.62 -33.45 -11.91
C THR A 422 -24.29 -32.95 -13.19
N ASN A 423 -25.07 -31.86 -13.10
CA ASN A 423 -25.73 -31.22 -14.23
C ASN A 423 -25.12 -29.84 -14.58
N ASP A 424 -23.84 -29.59 -14.23
CA ASP A 424 -23.13 -28.33 -14.51
C ASP A 424 -23.79 -27.08 -13.88
N LEU A 425 -24.46 -27.26 -12.74
CA LEU A 425 -25.18 -26.24 -11.97
C LEU A 425 -24.57 -26.05 -10.57
N GLU A 426 -23.24 -25.89 -10.47
CA GLU A 426 -22.53 -25.79 -9.19
C GLU A 426 -22.96 -24.60 -8.33
N GLN A 427 -23.47 -23.53 -8.93
CA GLN A 427 -24.02 -22.37 -8.24
C GLN A 427 -25.24 -22.70 -7.37
N TYR A 428 -25.94 -23.80 -7.69
CA TYR A 428 -27.07 -24.32 -6.92
C TYR A 428 -26.67 -25.50 -6.03
N CYS A 429 -25.38 -25.74 -5.82
CA CYS A 429 -24.93 -26.74 -4.87
C CYS A 429 -25.24 -26.30 -3.43
N PRO A 430 -25.87 -27.17 -2.60
CA PRO A 430 -26.11 -26.86 -1.18
C PRO A 430 -24.84 -26.67 -0.34
N SER A 431 -23.69 -27.07 -0.87
CA SER A 431 -22.37 -26.94 -0.24
C SER A 431 -21.37 -26.25 -1.16
N HIS A 432 -21.84 -25.30 -1.97
CA HIS A 432 -20.95 -24.43 -2.74
C HIS A 432 -20.10 -23.57 -1.80
N ILE A 433 -18.93 -23.19 -2.27
CA ILE A 433 -17.97 -22.33 -1.58
C ILE A 433 -17.75 -21.10 -2.47
N GLY A 434 -18.01 -19.93 -1.90
CA GLY A 434 -17.84 -18.65 -2.58
C GLY A 434 -16.42 -18.14 -2.48
N THR A 435 -16.01 -17.31 -3.42
CA THR A 435 -14.64 -16.80 -3.57
C THR A 435 -14.13 -16.03 -2.35
N TYR A 436 -15.01 -15.41 -1.57
CA TYR A 436 -14.64 -14.76 -0.33
C TYR A 436 -15.74 -14.85 0.74
N SER A 437 -15.35 -14.63 2.00
CA SER A 437 -16.25 -14.64 3.17
C SER A 437 -17.02 -15.96 3.40
N THR A 438 -16.57 -17.05 2.79
CA THR A 438 -17.06 -18.41 3.03
C THR A 438 -15.98 -19.29 3.68
N THR A 439 -16.28 -20.55 3.93
CA THR A 439 -15.37 -21.49 4.59
C THR A 439 -15.12 -22.69 3.68
N TYR A 440 -13.86 -22.96 3.40
CA TYR A 440 -13.41 -24.16 2.73
C TYR A 440 -13.74 -25.42 3.53
N TYR A 441 -13.71 -26.58 2.88
CA TYR A 441 -13.96 -27.87 3.54
C TYR A 441 -12.97 -28.18 4.68
N ASP A 442 -11.79 -27.56 4.68
CA ASP A 442 -10.77 -27.67 5.72
C ASP A 442 -10.97 -26.71 6.92
N GLY A 443 -12.05 -25.92 6.91
CA GLY A 443 -12.38 -24.94 7.95
C GLY A 443 -11.71 -23.58 7.76
N THR A 444 -10.88 -23.39 6.73
CA THR A 444 -10.24 -22.09 6.45
C THR A 444 -11.17 -21.13 5.73
N THR A 445 -10.96 -19.84 5.91
CA THR A 445 -11.76 -18.79 5.26
C THR A 445 -11.25 -18.53 3.84
N THR A 446 -12.17 -18.33 2.91
CA THR A 446 -11.86 -17.90 1.53
C THR A 446 -11.60 -16.39 1.47
N TYR A 447 -10.57 -15.98 0.73
CA TYR A 447 -10.22 -14.58 0.47
C TYR A 447 -10.30 -14.28 -1.02
N GLY A 448 -10.86 -13.12 -1.37
CA GLY A 448 -11.15 -12.73 -2.74
C GLY A 448 -9.99 -12.11 -3.49
N GLY A 449 -10.28 -11.62 -4.69
CA GLY A 449 -9.30 -11.10 -5.66
C GLY A 449 -8.73 -9.72 -5.36
N TYR A 450 -9.09 -9.10 -4.24
CA TYR A 450 -8.40 -7.91 -3.73
C TYR A 450 -7.08 -8.30 -3.06
N SER A 451 -6.26 -9.06 -3.80
CA SER A 451 -5.06 -9.76 -3.37
C SER A 451 -4.07 -9.88 -4.55
N ASP A 452 -2.78 -10.04 -4.27
CA ASP A 452 -1.75 -10.17 -5.32
C ASP A 452 -1.76 -11.56 -5.99
N LEU A 453 -2.13 -12.59 -5.23
CA LEU A 453 -2.10 -13.99 -5.61
C LEU A 453 -3.41 -14.65 -5.19
N MET A 454 -3.86 -15.60 -6.02
CA MET A 454 -4.97 -16.47 -5.69
C MET A 454 -4.62 -17.92 -5.97
N VAL A 455 -5.10 -18.80 -5.11
CA VAL A 455 -5.07 -20.25 -5.29
C VAL A 455 -6.51 -20.75 -5.40
N ALA A 456 -6.81 -21.48 -6.48
CA ALA A 456 -8.12 -22.09 -6.68
C ALA A 456 -7.96 -23.48 -7.30
N ASN A 457 -8.89 -24.38 -6.98
CA ASN A 457 -8.92 -25.69 -7.61
C ASN A 457 -9.21 -25.56 -9.11
N GLU A 458 -8.52 -26.34 -9.97
CA GLU A 458 -8.59 -26.19 -11.44
C GLU A 458 -10.02 -26.23 -12.01
N HIS A 459 -10.94 -26.92 -11.34
CA HIS A 459 -12.36 -27.00 -11.73
C HIS A 459 -13.01 -25.61 -11.79
N PHE A 460 -12.63 -24.72 -10.87
CA PHE A 460 -13.16 -23.37 -10.72
C PHE A 460 -12.34 -22.30 -11.45
N VAL A 461 -11.27 -22.71 -12.12
CA VAL A 461 -10.42 -21.83 -12.93
C VAL A 461 -10.91 -21.85 -14.37
N LEU A 462 -11.32 -20.71 -14.90
CA LEU A 462 -11.79 -20.54 -16.27
C LEU A 462 -10.65 -20.14 -17.19
N ARG A 463 -10.64 -20.68 -18.42
CA ARG A 463 -9.70 -20.25 -19.45
C ARG A 463 -10.11 -18.86 -19.91
N TRP A 464 -9.18 -17.91 -19.88
CA TRP A 464 -9.42 -16.56 -20.42
C TRP A 464 -9.09 -16.51 -21.92
N PRO A 465 -10.05 -16.20 -22.81
CA PRO A 465 -9.79 -16.04 -24.23
C PRO A 465 -8.76 -14.95 -24.54
N GLU A 466 -7.79 -15.22 -25.42
CA GLU A 466 -6.69 -14.29 -25.75
C GLU A 466 -7.15 -12.94 -26.32
N ASN A 467 -8.30 -12.91 -26.99
CA ASN A 467 -8.86 -11.70 -27.59
C ASN A 467 -9.80 -10.93 -26.66
N LEU A 468 -9.99 -11.37 -25.41
CA LEU A 468 -10.65 -10.57 -24.38
C LEU A 468 -9.61 -9.78 -23.58
N PRO A 469 -9.77 -8.45 -23.45
CA PRO A 469 -8.91 -7.65 -22.59
C PRO A 469 -8.98 -8.13 -21.14
N MET A 470 -7.87 -8.08 -20.41
CA MET A 470 -7.79 -8.61 -19.04
C MET A 470 -8.64 -7.79 -18.06
N GLU A 471 -8.82 -6.49 -18.32
CA GLU A 471 -9.71 -5.60 -17.59
C GLU A 471 -11.21 -5.91 -17.80
N ALA A 472 -11.56 -6.85 -18.69
CA ALA A 472 -12.93 -7.36 -18.84
C ALA A 472 -13.35 -8.35 -17.73
N ALA A 473 -12.60 -8.42 -16.63
CA ALA A 473 -12.91 -9.13 -15.40
C ALA A 473 -14.40 -9.14 -14.97
N PRO A 474 -15.18 -8.04 -15.10
CA PRO A 474 -16.62 -8.04 -14.77
C PRO A 474 -17.48 -9.03 -15.55
N LEU A 475 -16.98 -9.63 -16.64
CA LEU A 475 -17.66 -10.75 -17.30
C LEU A 475 -17.92 -11.93 -16.35
N LEU A 476 -17.04 -12.17 -15.38
CA LEU A 476 -17.10 -13.29 -14.43
C LEU A 476 -18.21 -13.16 -13.38
N CYS A 477 -18.89 -12.02 -13.31
CA CYS A 477 -20.10 -11.85 -12.52
C CYS A 477 -21.20 -11.15 -13.34
N ALA A 478 -21.07 -9.85 -13.64
CA ALA A 478 -22.08 -9.11 -14.39
C ALA A 478 -22.39 -9.73 -15.76
N GLY A 479 -21.36 -10.27 -16.42
CA GLY A 479 -21.52 -10.95 -17.70
C GLY A 479 -22.36 -12.23 -17.58
N ILE A 480 -21.88 -13.20 -16.81
CA ILE A 480 -22.57 -14.49 -16.66
C ILE A 480 -23.97 -14.36 -16.02
N THR A 481 -24.13 -13.46 -15.06
CA THR A 481 -25.41 -13.20 -14.37
C THR A 481 -26.50 -12.74 -15.34
N THR A 482 -26.13 -12.11 -16.46
CA THR A 482 -27.09 -11.65 -17.47
C THR A 482 -27.18 -12.57 -18.68
N TYR A 483 -26.11 -13.29 -19.01
CA TYR A 483 -26.10 -14.30 -20.07
C TYR A 483 -26.92 -15.54 -19.73
N SER A 484 -26.71 -16.12 -18.53
CA SER A 484 -27.40 -17.34 -18.07
C SER A 484 -28.93 -17.26 -18.15
N PRO A 485 -29.60 -16.23 -17.59
CA PRO A 485 -31.06 -16.13 -17.68
C PRO A 485 -31.58 -15.90 -19.10
N LEU A 486 -30.84 -15.20 -19.96
CA LEU A 486 -31.24 -15.02 -21.35
C LEU A 486 -31.34 -16.36 -22.06
N LYS A 487 -30.36 -17.25 -21.83
CA LYS A 487 -30.32 -18.59 -22.42
C LYS A 487 -31.32 -19.54 -21.75
N TYR A 488 -31.29 -19.66 -20.42
CA TYR A 488 -32.13 -20.60 -19.67
C TYR A 488 -33.64 -20.35 -19.89
N PHE A 489 -34.06 -19.08 -19.89
CA PHE A 489 -35.46 -18.72 -20.14
C PHE A 489 -35.79 -18.58 -21.62
N GLY A 490 -34.88 -18.88 -22.56
CA GLY A 490 -35.13 -18.83 -24.00
C GLY A 490 -35.46 -17.41 -24.51
N LEU A 491 -34.83 -16.40 -23.91
CA LEU A 491 -34.90 -14.98 -24.25
C LEU A 491 -33.74 -14.54 -25.17
N ASP A 492 -32.94 -15.50 -25.62
CA ASP A 492 -31.78 -15.40 -26.52
C ASP A 492 -32.15 -15.58 -28.00
N LYS A 493 -33.44 -15.66 -28.34
CA LYS A 493 -33.88 -15.88 -29.72
C LYS A 493 -33.93 -14.57 -30.51
N PRO A 494 -33.38 -14.53 -31.74
CA PRO A 494 -33.42 -13.34 -32.58
C PRO A 494 -34.85 -12.81 -32.78
N GLY A 495 -35.00 -11.49 -32.74
CA GLY A 495 -36.27 -10.79 -32.95
C GLY A 495 -37.19 -10.68 -31.73
N LEU A 496 -36.87 -11.31 -30.60
CA LEU A 496 -37.59 -11.10 -29.35
C LEU A 496 -37.41 -9.67 -28.83
N ASN A 497 -38.44 -9.12 -28.19
CA ASN A 497 -38.40 -7.80 -27.56
C ASN A 497 -38.05 -7.97 -26.07
N ILE A 498 -36.83 -7.60 -25.72
CA ILE A 498 -36.28 -7.80 -24.38
C ILE A 498 -36.18 -6.46 -23.65
N GLY A 499 -36.82 -6.38 -22.49
CA GLY A 499 -36.62 -5.28 -21.55
C GLY A 499 -35.41 -5.52 -20.67
N VAL A 500 -34.64 -4.46 -20.41
CA VAL A 500 -33.57 -4.46 -19.40
C VAL A 500 -33.88 -3.36 -18.39
N VAL A 501 -34.16 -3.74 -17.14
CA VAL A 501 -34.46 -2.78 -16.06
C VAL A 501 -33.18 -2.44 -15.31
N GLY A 502 -32.89 -1.14 -15.23
CA GLY A 502 -31.64 -0.62 -14.66
C GLY A 502 -30.49 -0.63 -15.66
N LEU A 503 -29.78 0.50 -15.80
CA LEU A 503 -28.61 0.63 -16.68
C LEU A 503 -27.34 0.90 -15.87
N GLY A 504 -26.87 -0.13 -15.17
CA GLY A 504 -25.62 -0.16 -14.40
C GLY A 504 -24.68 -1.28 -14.89
N GLY A 505 -23.87 -1.83 -13.97
CA GLY A 505 -22.92 -2.92 -14.27
C GLY A 505 -23.57 -4.15 -14.91
N LEU A 506 -24.64 -4.69 -14.34
CA LEU A 506 -25.39 -5.80 -14.94
C LEU A 506 -26.20 -5.33 -16.17
N GLY A 507 -26.92 -4.22 -16.03
CA GLY A 507 -27.80 -3.71 -17.09
C GLY A 507 -27.11 -3.50 -18.43
N HIS A 508 -25.91 -2.91 -18.45
CA HIS A 508 -25.19 -2.71 -19.72
C HIS A 508 -24.76 -4.03 -20.36
N MET A 509 -24.40 -5.05 -19.56
CA MET A 509 -24.07 -6.38 -20.07
C MET A 509 -25.30 -7.09 -20.62
N ALA A 510 -26.45 -6.99 -19.94
CA ALA A 510 -27.72 -7.54 -20.43
C ALA A 510 -28.11 -6.95 -21.80
N VAL A 511 -27.92 -5.63 -22.00
CA VAL A 511 -28.12 -4.99 -23.30
C VAL A 511 -27.19 -5.59 -24.35
N LYS A 512 -25.88 -5.65 -24.08
CA LYS A 512 -24.89 -6.17 -25.03
C LYS A 512 -25.16 -7.62 -25.44
N PHE A 513 -25.45 -8.51 -24.50
CA PHE A 513 -25.76 -9.90 -24.81
C PHE A 513 -27.06 -10.04 -25.58
N ALA A 514 -28.15 -9.39 -25.15
CA ALA A 514 -29.42 -9.45 -25.87
C ALA A 514 -29.29 -8.90 -27.30
N LYS A 515 -28.50 -7.83 -27.52
CA LYS A 515 -28.19 -7.33 -28.86
C LYS A 515 -27.38 -8.34 -29.68
N ALA A 516 -26.39 -9.00 -29.09
CA ALA A 516 -25.59 -10.02 -29.77
C ALA A 516 -26.41 -11.27 -30.16
N PHE A 517 -27.43 -11.59 -29.38
CA PHE A 517 -28.43 -12.62 -29.72
C PHE A 517 -29.43 -12.18 -30.82
N GLY A 518 -29.38 -10.92 -31.27
CA GLY A 518 -30.28 -10.39 -32.30
C GLY A 518 -31.64 -9.95 -31.77
N CYS A 519 -31.76 -9.67 -30.48
CA CYS A 519 -33.00 -9.17 -29.87
C CYS A 519 -33.20 -7.65 -30.11
N ASN A 520 -34.46 -7.23 -30.02
CA ASN A 520 -34.83 -5.82 -29.92
C ASN A 520 -34.84 -5.42 -28.45
N VAL A 521 -33.93 -4.53 -28.04
CA VAL A 521 -33.70 -4.23 -26.63
C VAL A 521 -34.33 -2.90 -26.23
N THR A 522 -35.11 -2.90 -25.16
CA THR A 522 -35.69 -1.71 -24.53
C THR A 522 -35.10 -1.53 -23.14
N VAL A 523 -34.39 -0.43 -22.91
CA VAL A 523 -33.87 -0.11 -21.58
C VAL A 523 -34.93 0.63 -20.78
N ILE A 524 -35.16 0.20 -19.53
CA ILE A 524 -36.14 0.78 -18.61
C ILE A 524 -35.38 1.35 -17.41
N SER A 525 -35.50 2.65 -17.17
CA SER A 525 -34.77 3.33 -16.08
C SER A 525 -35.64 4.38 -15.40
N THR A 526 -35.29 4.74 -14.17
CA THR A 526 -35.87 5.90 -13.48
C THR A 526 -35.28 7.23 -13.97
N SER A 527 -34.09 7.22 -14.61
CA SER A 527 -33.36 8.43 -14.98
C SER A 527 -33.26 8.60 -16.49
N ILE A 528 -33.79 9.71 -17.01
CA ILE A 528 -33.71 10.04 -18.44
C ILE A 528 -32.27 10.25 -18.93
N ASN A 529 -31.33 10.55 -18.02
CA ASN A 529 -29.92 10.77 -18.34
C ASN A 529 -29.24 9.52 -18.92
N LYS A 530 -29.81 8.33 -18.67
CA LYS A 530 -29.32 7.04 -19.19
C LYS A 530 -29.76 6.75 -20.63
N LYS A 531 -30.61 7.57 -21.23
CA LYS A 531 -31.15 7.34 -22.58
C LYS A 531 -30.07 7.36 -23.66
N ASP A 532 -29.20 8.36 -23.64
CA ASP A 532 -28.15 8.49 -24.64
C ASP A 532 -27.13 7.36 -24.54
N GLU A 533 -26.77 6.96 -23.31
CA GLU A 533 -25.93 5.79 -23.03
C GLU A 533 -26.55 4.50 -23.58
N ALA A 534 -27.84 4.25 -23.29
CA ALA A 534 -28.57 3.08 -23.79
C ALA A 534 -28.62 3.02 -25.33
N ILE A 535 -29.07 4.10 -25.97
CA ILE A 535 -29.40 4.09 -27.41
C ILE A 535 -28.15 4.29 -28.26
N LYS A 536 -27.35 5.32 -27.97
CA LYS A 536 -26.23 5.73 -28.83
C LYS A 536 -24.98 4.90 -28.58
N HIS A 537 -24.74 4.46 -27.35
CA HIS A 537 -23.48 3.80 -26.97
C HIS A 537 -23.61 2.28 -26.79
N LEU A 538 -24.74 1.79 -26.29
CA LEU A 538 -24.97 0.35 -26.08
C LEU A 538 -25.85 -0.30 -27.16
N GLY A 539 -26.47 0.49 -28.03
CA GLY A 539 -27.24 -0.01 -29.17
C GLY A 539 -28.64 -0.51 -28.82
N ALA A 540 -29.23 -0.06 -27.70
CA ALA A 540 -30.62 -0.33 -27.39
C ALA A 540 -31.55 0.27 -28.45
N ASN A 541 -32.62 -0.44 -28.79
CA ASN A 541 -33.59 -0.02 -29.80
C ASN A 541 -34.52 1.08 -29.26
N SER A 542 -34.84 1.04 -27.97
CA SER A 542 -35.71 2.04 -27.34
C SER A 542 -35.41 2.21 -25.85
N PHE A 543 -36.01 3.23 -25.24
CA PHE A 543 -35.82 3.60 -23.85
C PHE A 543 -37.14 4.03 -23.22
N LEU A 544 -37.42 3.58 -21.99
CA LEU A 544 -38.61 3.92 -21.21
C LEU A 544 -38.24 4.47 -19.84
N ILE A 545 -38.98 5.50 -19.40
CA ILE A 545 -38.92 5.99 -18.02
C ILE A 545 -39.92 5.21 -17.17
N SER A 546 -39.46 4.52 -16.12
CA SER A 546 -40.29 3.58 -15.34
C SER A 546 -41.46 4.22 -14.59
N HIS A 547 -41.37 5.50 -14.23
CA HIS A 547 -42.41 6.25 -13.52
C HIS A 547 -43.28 7.10 -14.44
N ASP A 548 -42.99 7.14 -15.75
CA ASP A 548 -43.81 7.83 -16.74
C ASP A 548 -45.00 6.93 -17.14
N GLN A 549 -46.18 7.28 -16.64
CA GLN A 549 -47.39 6.48 -16.86
C GLN A 549 -47.82 6.43 -18.33
N GLU A 550 -47.55 7.47 -19.13
CA GLU A 550 -47.91 7.47 -20.55
C GLU A 550 -47.00 6.54 -21.34
N GLN A 551 -45.70 6.57 -21.07
CA GLN A 551 -44.74 5.65 -21.68
C GLN A 551 -45.03 4.19 -21.32
N ILE A 552 -45.26 3.89 -20.04
CA ILE A 552 -45.59 2.53 -19.59
C ILE A 552 -46.90 2.04 -20.21
N LYS A 553 -47.94 2.90 -20.24
CA LYS A 553 -49.22 2.55 -20.88
C LYS A 553 -49.04 2.27 -22.37
N GLY A 554 -48.26 3.08 -23.08
CA GLY A 554 -47.95 2.88 -24.50
C GLY A 554 -47.14 1.60 -24.78
N ALA A 555 -46.37 1.12 -23.81
CA ALA A 555 -45.58 -0.10 -23.92
C ALA A 555 -46.31 -1.37 -23.42
N THR A 556 -47.58 -1.28 -23.03
CA THR A 556 -48.37 -2.41 -22.49
C THR A 556 -48.37 -3.60 -23.46
N GLY A 557 -47.97 -4.79 -22.99
CA GLY A 557 -47.99 -6.00 -23.80
C GLY A 557 -47.01 -6.03 -24.98
N THR A 558 -45.90 -5.28 -24.93
CA THR A 558 -44.94 -5.19 -26.04
C THR A 558 -43.71 -6.09 -25.88
N LEU A 559 -43.33 -6.46 -24.64
CA LEU A 559 -42.10 -7.20 -24.35
C LEU A 559 -42.34 -8.70 -24.21
N ASP A 560 -41.44 -9.50 -24.80
CA ASP A 560 -41.43 -10.96 -24.71
C ASP A 560 -40.77 -11.44 -23.40
N GLY A 561 -39.75 -10.71 -22.94
CA GLY A 561 -39.12 -10.95 -21.65
C GLY A 561 -38.45 -9.71 -21.08
N ILE A 562 -38.20 -9.71 -19.78
CA ILE A 562 -37.52 -8.64 -19.06
C ILE A 562 -36.43 -9.27 -18.19
N ILE A 563 -35.22 -8.73 -18.26
CA ILE A 563 -34.14 -8.98 -17.30
C ILE A 563 -34.08 -7.80 -16.34
N ASP A 564 -34.37 -8.06 -15.07
CA ASP A 564 -34.37 -7.06 -14.02
C ASP A 564 -33.07 -7.11 -13.21
N THR A 565 -32.25 -6.06 -13.39
CA THR A 565 -30.91 -5.95 -12.82
C THR A 565 -30.83 -5.07 -11.57
N VAL A 566 -31.98 -4.61 -11.06
CA VAL A 566 -32.04 -3.63 -9.98
C VAL A 566 -31.92 -4.31 -8.61
N SER A 567 -30.92 -3.91 -7.81
CA SER A 567 -30.73 -4.35 -6.41
C SER A 567 -31.45 -3.48 -5.38
N ALA A 568 -32.29 -2.53 -5.83
CA ALA A 568 -33.10 -1.69 -4.97
C ALA A 568 -34.59 -2.10 -5.00
N GLU A 569 -35.33 -1.72 -3.96
CA GLU A 569 -36.78 -1.88 -3.92
C GLU A 569 -37.43 -1.02 -5.00
N HIS A 570 -38.30 -1.63 -5.81
CA HIS A 570 -38.99 -0.95 -6.90
C HIS A 570 -40.28 -1.69 -7.29
N PRO A 571 -41.26 -1.01 -7.91
CA PRO A 571 -42.57 -1.60 -8.18
C PRO A 571 -42.54 -2.59 -9.36
N ILE A 572 -43.06 -3.80 -9.14
CA ILE A 572 -43.12 -4.86 -10.15
C ILE A 572 -44.34 -4.73 -11.09
N ALA A 573 -45.42 -4.10 -10.63
CA ALA A 573 -46.66 -4.01 -11.41
C ALA A 573 -46.50 -3.34 -12.80
N PRO A 574 -45.76 -2.22 -12.94
CA PRO A 574 -45.48 -1.61 -14.25
C PRO A 574 -44.67 -2.51 -15.19
N LEU A 575 -43.75 -3.32 -14.64
CA LEU A 575 -42.94 -4.25 -15.44
C LEU A 575 -43.80 -5.42 -15.95
N LEU A 576 -44.72 -5.91 -15.12
CA LEU A 576 -45.66 -6.92 -15.57
C LEU A 576 -46.63 -6.40 -16.61
N SER A 577 -47.08 -5.14 -16.57
CA SER A 577 -48.06 -4.64 -17.54
C SER A 577 -47.49 -4.59 -18.97
N ILE A 578 -46.21 -4.26 -19.12
CA ILE A 578 -45.53 -4.16 -20.42
C ILE A 578 -45.14 -5.52 -21.03
N LEU A 579 -45.21 -6.61 -20.26
CA LEU A 579 -45.04 -7.97 -20.78
C LEU A 579 -46.27 -8.46 -21.56
N LYS A 580 -46.02 -9.15 -22.68
CA LYS A 580 -47.01 -9.93 -23.44
C LYS A 580 -47.64 -11.05 -22.58
N PRO A 581 -48.79 -11.60 -22.99
CA PRO A 581 -49.22 -12.90 -22.49
C PRO A 581 -48.10 -13.93 -22.66
N HIS A 582 -47.87 -14.78 -21.65
CA HIS A 582 -46.75 -15.72 -21.57
C HIS A 582 -45.34 -15.10 -21.45
N GLY A 583 -45.24 -13.78 -21.32
CA GLY A 583 -43.97 -13.08 -21.12
C GLY A 583 -43.30 -13.44 -19.80
N LYS A 584 -41.97 -13.26 -19.76
CA LYS A 584 -41.12 -13.67 -18.64
C LYS A 584 -40.44 -12.47 -17.98
N LEU A 585 -40.63 -12.29 -16.68
CA LEU A 585 -39.83 -11.36 -15.86
C LEU A 585 -38.79 -12.17 -15.09
N VAL A 586 -37.51 -11.94 -15.35
CA VAL A 586 -36.41 -12.67 -14.70
C VAL A 586 -35.63 -11.71 -13.80
N MET A 587 -35.66 -12.00 -12.50
CA MET A 587 -34.95 -11.24 -11.47
C MET A 587 -33.50 -11.72 -11.38
N VAL A 588 -32.55 -10.80 -11.50
CA VAL A 588 -31.12 -11.04 -11.23
C VAL A 588 -30.50 -10.04 -10.25
N GLY A 589 -31.19 -8.93 -9.98
CA GLY A 589 -30.84 -8.04 -8.88
C GLY A 589 -31.13 -8.68 -7.51
N LEU A 590 -30.28 -8.41 -6.52
CA LEU A 590 -30.36 -8.94 -5.16
C LEU A 590 -30.75 -7.85 -4.15
N PRO A 591 -32.03 -7.44 -4.07
CA PRO A 591 -32.45 -6.45 -3.09
C PRO A 591 -32.36 -6.97 -1.65
N PRO A 592 -31.97 -6.13 -0.68
CA PRO A 592 -31.89 -6.53 0.72
C PRO A 592 -33.27 -6.70 1.38
N LYS A 593 -34.34 -6.25 0.72
CA LYS A 593 -35.72 -6.34 1.22
C LYS A 593 -36.61 -7.11 0.23
N PRO A 594 -37.63 -7.85 0.73
CA PRO A 594 -38.62 -8.51 -0.13
C PRO A 594 -39.37 -7.51 -1.02
N LEU A 595 -39.67 -7.91 -2.26
CA LEU A 595 -40.48 -7.13 -3.21
C LEU A 595 -41.96 -7.55 -3.15
N GLU A 596 -42.86 -6.59 -3.38
CA GLU A 596 -44.29 -6.87 -3.48
C GLU A 596 -44.63 -7.52 -4.85
N LEU A 597 -45.37 -8.64 -4.81
CA LEU A 597 -45.75 -9.40 -6.00
C LEU A 597 -47.22 -9.16 -6.39
N PRO A 598 -47.50 -8.42 -7.47
CA PRO A 598 -48.86 -8.23 -7.97
C PRO A 598 -49.36 -9.49 -8.70
N VAL A 599 -50.18 -10.29 -8.02
CA VAL A 599 -50.65 -11.61 -8.49
C VAL A 599 -51.63 -11.52 -9.67
N PHE A 600 -52.51 -10.53 -9.69
CA PHE A 600 -53.58 -10.46 -10.70
C PHE A 600 -53.05 -10.32 -12.16
N PRO A 601 -52.07 -9.43 -12.45
CA PRO A 601 -51.44 -9.38 -13.77
C PRO A 601 -50.73 -10.67 -14.20
N LEU A 602 -50.19 -11.46 -13.26
CA LEU A 602 -49.56 -12.75 -13.56
C LEU A 602 -50.59 -13.76 -14.05
N LEU A 603 -51.70 -13.90 -13.33
CA LEU A 603 -52.76 -14.86 -13.62
C LEU A 603 -53.44 -14.54 -14.96
N MET A 604 -53.85 -13.29 -15.16
CA MET A 604 -54.58 -12.88 -16.36
C MET A 604 -53.74 -13.00 -17.64
N GLY A 605 -52.41 -12.86 -17.54
CA GLY A 605 -51.50 -12.96 -18.68
C GLY A 605 -50.79 -14.30 -18.84
N ARG A 606 -51.00 -15.28 -17.95
CA ARG A 606 -50.18 -16.52 -17.86
C ARG A 606 -48.67 -16.21 -17.90
N LYS A 607 -48.26 -15.15 -17.19
CA LYS A 607 -46.87 -14.65 -17.18
C LYS A 607 -46.02 -15.46 -16.22
N ILE A 608 -44.73 -15.50 -16.47
CA ILE A 608 -43.75 -16.20 -15.63
C ILE A 608 -42.88 -15.18 -14.93
N MET A 609 -42.73 -15.30 -13.62
CA MET A 609 -41.70 -14.61 -12.86
C MET A 609 -40.69 -15.63 -12.38
N GLY A 610 -39.42 -15.45 -12.74
CA GLY A 610 -38.32 -16.35 -12.40
C GLY A 610 -37.17 -15.60 -11.74
N GLY A 611 -36.28 -16.35 -11.08
CA GLY A 611 -35.02 -15.83 -10.56
C GLY A 611 -33.86 -16.57 -11.22
N SER A 612 -32.74 -15.87 -11.40
CA SER A 612 -31.47 -16.47 -11.80
C SER A 612 -30.35 -15.83 -10.99
N ILE A 613 -29.35 -16.62 -10.63
CA ILE A 613 -28.08 -16.12 -10.12
C ILE A 613 -27.04 -16.27 -11.24
N ILE A 614 -25.76 -16.20 -10.89
CA ILE A 614 -24.64 -16.58 -11.78
C ILE A 614 -24.88 -17.94 -12.48
N GLY A 615 -24.11 -18.21 -13.54
CA GLY A 615 -24.09 -19.49 -14.23
C GLY A 615 -23.12 -20.49 -13.61
N GLY A 616 -23.25 -21.77 -13.99
CA GLY A 616 -22.31 -22.83 -13.62
C GLY A 616 -20.97 -22.69 -14.34
N MET A 617 -19.97 -23.52 -14.00
CA MET A 617 -18.62 -23.35 -14.54
C MET A 617 -18.57 -23.51 -16.07
N LYS A 618 -19.29 -24.50 -16.60
CA LYS A 618 -19.38 -24.76 -18.03
C LYS A 618 -20.08 -23.63 -18.79
N GLU A 619 -21.21 -23.17 -18.28
CA GLU A 619 -21.95 -22.05 -18.90
C GLU A 619 -21.15 -20.75 -18.85
N THR A 620 -20.37 -20.53 -17.78
CA THR A 620 -19.47 -19.39 -17.68
C THR A 620 -18.38 -19.43 -18.75
N GLN A 621 -17.79 -20.60 -19.01
CA GLN A 621 -16.83 -20.76 -20.11
C GLN A 621 -17.49 -20.50 -21.47
N GLU A 622 -18.70 -21.04 -21.71
CA GLU A 622 -19.45 -20.76 -22.94
C GLU A 622 -19.74 -19.26 -23.13
N MET A 623 -20.07 -18.55 -22.05
CA MET A 623 -20.30 -17.11 -22.07
C MET A 623 -19.02 -16.34 -22.43
N LEU A 624 -17.87 -16.69 -21.83
CA LEU A 624 -16.57 -16.06 -22.15
C LEU A 624 -16.21 -16.29 -23.63
N ASP A 625 -16.42 -17.50 -24.13
CA ASP A 625 -16.15 -17.84 -25.54
C ASP A 625 -17.11 -17.09 -26.48
N PHE A 626 -18.38 -16.94 -26.11
CA PHE A 626 -19.35 -16.13 -26.84
C PHE A 626 -18.98 -14.64 -26.84
N ALA A 627 -18.59 -14.10 -25.68
CA ALA A 627 -18.16 -12.72 -25.53
C ALA A 627 -16.92 -12.42 -26.39
N ALA A 628 -15.93 -13.31 -26.36
CA ALA A 628 -14.76 -13.28 -27.20
C ALA A 628 -15.12 -13.29 -28.69
N LYS A 629 -16.01 -14.19 -29.13
CA LYS A 629 -16.42 -14.30 -30.53
C LYS A 629 -17.16 -13.06 -31.04
N HIS A 630 -17.95 -12.42 -30.18
CA HIS A 630 -18.79 -11.28 -30.53
C HIS A 630 -18.20 -9.92 -30.12
N ASN A 631 -16.94 -9.88 -29.64
CA ASN A 631 -16.27 -8.68 -29.12
C ASN A 631 -17.09 -7.95 -28.05
N ILE A 632 -17.69 -8.71 -27.13
CA ILE A 632 -18.49 -8.19 -26.02
C ILE A 632 -17.57 -8.00 -24.82
N THR A 633 -17.28 -6.75 -24.49
CA THR A 633 -16.52 -6.38 -23.28
C THR A 633 -17.36 -5.45 -22.40
N PRO A 634 -17.18 -5.47 -21.07
CA PRO A 634 -17.78 -4.47 -20.20
C PRO A 634 -17.15 -3.09 -20.47
N GLN A 635 -17.91 -2.03 -20.23
CA GLN A 635 -17.35 -0.67 -20.18
C GLN A 635 -16.81 -0.44 -18.77
N VAL A 636 -15.50 -0.34 -18.64
CA VAL A 636 -14.80 -0.31 -17.34
C VAL A 636 -13.92 0.92 -17.19
N GLU A 637 -13.77 1.35 -15.94
CA GLU A 637 -12.74 2.26 -15.48
C GLU A 637 -11.71 1.43 -14.71
N VAL A 638 -10.42 1.52 -15.07
CA VAL A 638 -9.34 0.83 -14.36
C VAL A 638 -8.80 1.76 -13.28
N ILE A 639 -8.85 1.31 -12.04
CA ILE A 639 -8.42 2.08 -10.86
C ILE A 639 -7.31 1.28 -10.14
N SER A 640 -6.27 1.97 -9.65
CA SER A 640 -5.25 1.30 -8.81
C SER A 640 -5.88 0.78 -7.52
N MET A 641 -5.38 -0.37 -7.04
CA MET A 641 -5.84 -1.00 -5.81
C MET A 641 -5.74 -0.05 -4.59
N ASP A 642 -4.79 0.90 -4.61
CA ASP A 642 -4.63 1.94 -3.57
C ASP A 642 -5.89 2.79 -3.36
N TYR A 643 -6.75 2.90 -4.38
CA TYR A 643 -7.99 3.71 -4.33
C TYR A 643 -9.27 2.87 -4.29
N VAL A 644 -9.18 1.56 -4.00
CA VAL A 644 -10.36 0.66 -3.97
C VAL A 644 -11.46 1.17 -3.03
N ASN A 645 -11.09 1.78 -1.89
CA ASN A 645 -12.05 2.35 -0.95
C ASN A 645 -12.81 3.55 -1.53
N ILE A 646 -12.15 4.36 -2.35
CA ILE A 646 -12.78 5.49 -3.06
C ILE A 646 -13.74 4.94 -4.11
N ALA A 647 -13.31 3.96 -4.89
CA ALA A 647 -14.16 3.29 -5.87
C ALA A 647 -15.40 2.64 -5.23
N MET A 648 -15.24 2.00 -4.06
CA MET A 648 -16.35 1.47 -3.26
C MET A 648 -17.29 2.58 -2.77
N GLY A 649 -16.75 3.71 -2.31
CA GLY A 649 -17.53 4.88 -1.93
C GLY A 649 -18.37 5.43 -3.09
N ARG A 650 -17.77 5.54 -4.28
CA ARG A 650 -18.42 5.94 -5.53
C ARG A 650 -19.53 4.98 -5.94
N LEU A 651 -19.25 3.66 -5.93
CA LEU A 651 -20.22 2.62 -6.22
C LEU A 651 -21.42 2.66 -5.26
N SER A 652 -21.17 2.94 -3.96
CA SER A 652 -22.25 3.06 -2.96
C SER A 652 -23.19 4.25 -3.21
N LYS A 653 -22.73 5.26 -3.95
CA LYS A 653 -23.50 6.45 -4.35
C LYS A 653 -24.05 6.34 -5.78
N SER A 654 -23.85 5.20 -6.45
CA SER A 654 -24.20 4.98 -7.86
C SER A 654 -23.50 5.96 -8.83
N ASP A 655 -22.33 6.47 -8.46
CA ASP A 655 -21.54 7.40 -9.25
C ASP A 655 -20.36 6.69 -9.93
N VAL A 656 -20.56 6.28 -11.18
CA VAL A 656 -19.65 5.38 -11.93
C VAL A 656 -18.90 6.07 -13.08
N LYS A 657 -18.86 7.42 -13.11
CA LYS A 657 -18.02 8.18 -14.06
C LYS A 657 -16.97 8.98 -13.30
N ALA A 658 -15.73 9.02 -13.80
CA ALA A 658 -14.58 9.61 -13.11
C ALA A 658 -14.54 11.15 -13.19
N THR A 659 -15.14 11.76 -14.22
CA THR A 659 -15.17 13.21 -14.39
C THR A 659 -16.56 13.68 -14.84
N GLY A 660 -17.09 14.72 -14.17
CA GLY A 660 -18.29 15.42 -14.65
C GLY A 660 -18.04 16.07 -16.01
N GLU A 661 -19.12 16.44 -16.71
CA GLU A 661 -19.03 16.95 -18.10
C GLU A 661 -18.11 18.18 -18.25
N LYS A 662 -17.90 18.97 -17.18
CA LYS A 662 -17.03 20.15 -17.15
C LYS A 662 -15.82 20.01 -16.23
N ASP A 663 -15.57 18.80 -15.72
CA ASP A 663 -14.49 18.57 -14.78
C ASP A 663 -13.19 18.28 -15.50
N VAL A 664 -12.11 18.71 -14.88
CA VAL A 664 -10.73 18.46 -15.27
C VAL A 664 -10.11 17.61 -14.17
N GLN A 665 -9.63 16.42 -14.53
CA GLN A 665 -8.80 15.61 -13.65
C GLN A 665 -7.34 15.81 -14.02
N PHE A 666 -6.48 15.96 -13.02
CA PHE A 666 -5.05 16.12 -13.23
C PHE A 666 -4.23 15.45 -12.13
N LYS A 667 -3.04 14.97 -12.51
CA LYS A 667 -2.03 14.48 -11.56
C LYS A 667 -1.39 15.69 -10.88
N ILE A 668 -1.39 15.71 -9.56
CA ILE A 668 -0.72 16.75 -8.77
C ILE A 668 0.79 16.47 -8.78
N LEU A 669 1.59 17.49 -9.10
CA LEU A 669 3.06 17.40 -9.11
C LEU A 669 3.67 18.22 -7.97
N TYR A 670 3.11 19.40 -7.70
CA TYR A 670 3.60 20.30 -6.66
C TYR A 670 2.44 20.85 -5.84
N CYS A 671 2.61 20.90 -4.51
CA CYS A 671 1.69 21.61 -3.62
C CYS A 671 2.46 22.52 -2.65
N GLY A 672 2.10 23.79 -2.58
CA GLY A 672 2.63 24.70 -1.56
C GLY A 672 2.09 24.36 -0.16
N VAL A 673 2.89 24.65 0.88
CA VAL A 673 2.52 24.51 2.29
C VAL A 673 2.32 25.89 2.90
N CYS A 674 1.17 26.10 3.53
CA CYS A 674 0.71 27.38 4.05
C CYS A 674 0.32 27.32 5.53
N HIS A 675 0.34 28.47 6.21
CA HIS A 675 -0.19 28.57 7.58
C HIS A 675 -1.68 28.23 7.66
N THR A 676 -2.46 28.46 6.59
CA THR A 676 -3.87 28.02 6.54
C THR A 676 -3.99 26.50 6.68
N ASP A 677 -3.04 25.72 6.17
CA ASP A 677 -3.05 24.26 6.37
C ASP A 677 -2.88 23.91 7.85
N LEU A 678 -2.03 24.64 8.59
CA LEU A 678 -1.87 24.49 10.04
C LEU A 678 -3.14 24.86 10.82
N HIS A 679 -3.81 25.95 10.46
CA HIS A 679 -5.05 26.38 11.11
C HIS A 679 -6.16 25.31 10.99
N PHE A 680 -6.26 24.65 9.83
CA PHE A 680 -7.18 23.52 9.65
C PHE A 680 -6.70 22.27 10.40
N LEU A 681 -5.42 21.88 10.28
CA LEU A 681 -4.87 20.72 10.99
C LEU A 681 -4.99 20.78 12.51
N LYS A 682 -4.98 22.00 13.09
CA LYS A 682 -5.17 22.23 14.53
C LYS A 682 -6.59 22.64 14.90
N ASN A 683 -7.47 22.76 13.91
CA ASN A 683 -8.83 23.27 14.06
C ASN A 683 -8.94 24.59 14.84
N GLU A 684 -7.99 25.51 14.65
CA GLU A 684 -7.90 26.76 15.43
C GLU A 684 -9.10 27.68 15.19
N TRP A 685 -9.79 27.54 14.06
CA TRP A 685 -11.01 28.27 13.72
C TRP A 685 -12.30 27.51 14.08
N GLY A 686 -12.22 26.26 14.57
CA GLY A 686 -13.38 25.45 14.95
C GLY A 686 -14.24 24.93 13.79
N VAL A 687 -13.80 25.10 12.54
CA VAL A 687 -14.58 24.75 11.32
C VAL A 687 -14.11 23.48 10.61
N THR A 688 -13.05 22.82 11.11
CA THR A 688 -12.44 21.65 10.45
C THR A 688 -13.30 20.42 10.60
N ARG A 689 -13.52 19.72 9.49
CA ARG A 689 -14.15 18.39 9.46
C ARG A 689 -13.07 17.34 9.22
N TYR A 690 -12.90 16.42 10.16
CA TYR A 690 -11.93 15.32 10.05
C TYR A 690 -12.59 14.05 9.48
N PRO A 691 -11.86 13.23 8.69
CA PRO A 691 -10.47 13.42 8.25
C PRO A 691 -10.34 14.59 7.25
N VAL A 692 -9.19 15.28 7.29
CA VAL A 692 -8.87 16.40 6.39
C VAL A 692 -7.59 16.10 5.62
N VAL A 693 -7.58 16.40 4.33
CA VAL A 693 -6.37 16.36 3.46
C VAL A 693 -6.09 17.81 3.05
N PRO A 694 -5.11 18.50 3.67
CA PRO A 694 -4.81 19.91 3.38
C PRO A 694 -4.16 20.15 2.00
N GLY A 695 -3.78 21.41 1.74
CA GLY A 695 -3.12 21.85 0.51
C GLY A 695 -4.07 22.59 -0.42
N HIS A 696 -3.81 23.88 -0.65
CA HIS A 696 -4.63 24.75 -1.53
C HIS A 696 -3.78 25.55 -2.53
N GLU A 697 -2.56 25.07 -2.79
CA GLU A 697 -1.59 25.69 -3.68
C GLU A 697 -1.11 24.65 -4.67
N ILE A 698 -1.97 24.26 -5.62
CA ILE A 698 -1.87 22.98 -6.32
C ILE A 698 -1.46 23.21 -7.77
N VAL A 699 -0.42 22.51 -8.25
CA VAL A 699 0.01 22.54 -9.65
C VAL A 699 0.24 21.12 -10.17
N GLY A 700 -0.21 20.86 -11.38
CA GLY A 700 -0.14 19.53 -11.98
C GLY A 700 -0.34 19.50 -13.49
N VAL A 701 -0.55 18.29 -14.01
CA VAL A 701 -0.73 18.02 -15.44
C VAL A 701 -2.04 17.28 -15.68
N VAL A 702 -2.85 17.80 -16.59
CA VAL A 702 -4.18 17.27 -16.93
C VAL A 702 -4.07 15.86 -17.49
N THR A 703 -4.82 14.93 -16.88
CA THR A 703 -4.87 13.51 -17.26
C THR A 703 -6.19 13.13 -17.94
N GLU A 704 -7.29 13.81 -17.61
CA GLU A 704 -8.61 13.58 -18.20
C GLU A 704 -9.42 14.89 -18.22
N VAL A 705 -10.29 15.03 -19.23
CA VAL A 705 -11.20 16.18 -19.35
C VAL A 705 -12.61 15.70 -19.69
N GLY A 706 -13.60 16.31 -19.03
CA GLY A 706 -15.00 16.13 -19.37
C GLY A 706 -15.33 16.60 -20.79
N ASN A 707 -16.37 16.02 -21.38
CA ASN A 707 -16.74 16.25 -22.78
C ASN A 707 -17.20 17.69 -23.12
N LYS A 708 -17.47 18.54 -22.11
CA LYS A 708 -17.82 19.96 -22.25
C LYS A 708 -16.71 20.89 -21.77
N VAL A 709 -15.54 20.37 -21.39
CA VAL A 709 -14.38 21.20 -21.04
C VAL A 709 -13.87 21.89 -22.30
N GLY A 710 -13.73 23.21 -22.24
CA GLY A 710 -13.18 24.03 -23.32
C GLY A 710 -11.84 24.68 -22.99
N LYS A 711 -11.51 24.84 -21.70
CA LYS A 711 -10.32 25.57 -21.25
C LYS A 711 -9.03 24.75 -21.26
N PHE A 712 -9.13 23.43 -21.14
CA PHE A 712 -7.98 22.52 -20.99
C PHE A 712 -8.07 21.30 -21.92
N LYS A 713 -6.91 20.72 -22.23
CA LYS A 713 -6.77 19.39 -22.86
C LYS A 713 -5.79 18.53 -22.06
N ILE A 714 -5.83 17.22 -22.28
CA ILE A 714 -4.88 16.28 -21.69
C ILE A 714 -3.44 16.71 -22.00
N GLY A 715 -2.58 16.70 -20.98
CA GLY A 715 -1.20 17.16 -21.04
C GLY A 715 -0.98 18.64 -20.72
N ASP A 716 -2.02 19.46 -20.62
CA ASP A 716 -1.88 20.86 -20.20
C ASP A 716 -1.39 20.97 -18.75
N LYS A 717 -0.59 21.99 -18.45
CA LYS A 717 -0.24 22.36 -17.08
C LYS A 717 -1.38 23.19 -16.46
N VAL A 718 -1.78 22.81 -15.26
CA VAL A 718 -2.95 23.38 -14.57
C VAL A 718 -2.59 23.75 -13.14
N GLY A 719 -3.17 24.86 -12.66
CA GLY A 719 -3.10 25.28 -11.26
C GLY A 719 -4.49 25.36 -10.62
N VAL A 720 -4.59 25.02 -9.33
CA VAL A 720 -5.80 25.17 -8.52
C VAL A 720 -5.46 25.80 -7.17
N GLY A 721 -6.15 26.88 -6.82
CA GLY A 721 -5.95 27.62 -5.59
C GLY A 721 -6.93 27.24 -4.48
N CYS A 722 -7.25 28.19 -3.60
CA CYS A 722 -8.16 27.98 -2.47
C CYS A 722 -9.60 27.60 -2.85
N LEU A 723 -10.07 28.00 -4.03
CA LEU A 723 -11.47 27.88 -4.43
C LEU A 723 -11.65 26.74 -5.42
N VAL A 724 -12.66 25.88 -5.19
CA VAL A 724 -13.05 24.77 -6.08
C VAL A 724 -14.54 24.79 -6.44
N GLY A 725 -15.30 25.74 -5.90
CA GLY A 725 -16.73 25.86 -6.12
C GLY A 725 -17.30 27.22 -5.69
N SER A 726 -18.45 27.59 -6.27
CA SER A 726 -19.25 28.77 -5.90
C SER A 726 -20.67 28.61 -6.44
N CYS A 727 -21.58 29.54 -6.14
CA CYS A 727 -22.94 29.50 -6.71
C CYS A 727 -23.03 29.89 -8.20
N LYS A 728 -21.96 30.49 -8.76
CA LYS A 728 -21.83 30.97 -10.15
C LYS A 728 -22.89 31.97 -10.64
N LYS A 729 -23.75 32.48 -9.75
CA LYS A 729 -24.94 33.28 -10.13
C LYS A 729 -25.20 34.53 -9.29
N CYS A 730 -24.53 34.69 -8.14
CA CYS A 730 -24.69 35.90 -7.33
C CYS A 730 -23.88 37.06 -7.92
N ASP A 731 -24.17 38.28 -7.47
CA ASP A 731 -23.50 39.49 -7.94
C ASP A 731 -21.97 39.39 -7.86
N ASN A 732 -21.43 38.79 -6.79
CA ASN A 732 -19.98 38.59 -6.67
C ASN A 732 -19.45 37.64 -7.75
N CYS A 733 -20.11 36.50 -8.00
CA CYS A 733 -19.69 35.56 -9.05
C CYS A 733 -19.79 36.19 -10.45
N SER A 734 -20.84 36.97 -10.70
CA SER A 734 -21.05 37.67 -11.98
C SER A 734 -20.02 38.78 -12.24
N ASN A 735 -19.28 39.20 -11.22
CA ASN A 735 -18.22 40.21 -11.29
C ASN A 735 -16.81 39.61 -11.07
N ASP A 736 -16.63 38.30 -11.29
CA ASP A 736 -15.34 37.59 -11.13
C ASP A 736 -14.76 37.66 -9.69
N LEU A 737 -15.64 37.74 -8.68
CA LEU A 737 -15.33 37.81 -7.24
C LEU A 737 -15.82 36.56 -6.49
N GLU A 738 -15.53 35.36 -7.00
CA GLU A 738 -15.99 34.09 -6.41
C GLU A 738 -15.49 33.87 -4.98
N ASN A 739 -14.34 34.45 -4.65
CA ASN A 739 -13.74 34.52 -3.30
C ASN A 739 -14.62 35.23 -2.26
N TYR A 740 -15.57 36.06 -2.70
CA TYR A 740 -16.56 36.72 -1.85
C TYR A 740 -17.96 36.10 -2.00
N CYS A 741 -18.10 34.98 -2.70
CA CYS A 741 -19.38 34.28 -2.80
C CYS A 741 -19.81 33.73 -1.42
N PRO A 742 -21.05 33.95 -0.96
CA PRO A 742 -21.55 33.35 0.28
C PRO A 742 -21.61 31.82 0.26
N GLN A 743 -21.57 31.22 -0.94
CA GLN A 743 -21.55 29.77 -1.17
C GLN A 743 -20.24 29.32 -1.80
N GLN A 744 -19.14 30.05 -1.56
CA GLN A 744 -17.82 29.58 -1.99
C GLN A 744 -17.46 28.26 -1.33
N ILE A 745 -16.75 27.40 -2.06
CA ILE A 745 -16.30 26.09 -1.61
C ILE A 745 -14.78 26.06 -1.63
N GLN A 746 -14.18 25.75 -0.49
CA GLN A 746 -12.73 25.66 -0.32
C GLN A 746 -12.17 24.34 -0.86
N ALA A 747 -10.91 24.33 -1.25
CA ALA A 747 -10.22 23.17 -1.82
C ALA A 747 -10.16 21.94 -0.89
N TYR A 748 -10.31 22.14 0.42
CA TYR A 748 -10.39 21.03 1.38
C TYR A 748 -11.26 21.35 2.60
N GLY A 749 -11.75 20.29 3.24
CA GLY A 749 -12.45 20.37 4.53
C GLY A 749 -13.86 20.95 4.44
N GLN A 750 -14.42 21.10 3.23
CA GLN A 750 -15.78 21.56 2.98
C GLN A 750 -16.60 20.57 2.15
N MET A 751 -17.92 20.62 2.32
CA MET A 751 -18.87 19.82 1.54
C MET A 751 -19.03 20.42 0.15
N TYR A 752 -18.83 19.61 -0.89
CA TYR A 752 -19.06 19.96 -2.28
C TYR A 752 -20.55 19.91 -2.63
N ILE A 753 -20.92 20.41 -3.81
CA ILE A 753 -22.31 20.57 -4.27
C ILE A 753 -23.06 19.22 -4.33
N ASP A 754 -22.33 18.14 -4.59
CA ASP A 754 -22.83 16.77 -4.68
C ASP A 754 -22.89 16.04 -3.31
N GLY A 755 -22.54 16.72 -2.22
CA GLY A 755 -22.49 16.12 -0.88
C GLY A 755 -21.24 15.29 -0.60
N THR A 756 -20.18 15.41 -1.41
CA THR A 756 -18.86 14.84 -1.12
C THR A 756 -17.99 15.81 -0.32
N MET A 757 -16.94 15.31 0.35
CA MET A 757 -15.95 16.17 1.00
C MET A 757 -14.87 16.58 0.01
N THR A 758 -14.44 17.83 0.07
CA THR A 758 -13.28 18.33 -0.68
C THR A 758 -11.97 17.91 -0.02
N TYR A 759 -11.02 17.46 -0.83
CA TYR A 759 -9.67 17.05 -0.43
C TYR A 759 -8.63 17.85 -1.20
N GLY A 760 -7.63 18.35 -0.49
CA GLY A 760 -6.67 19.31 -0.99
C GLY A 760 -5.49 18.69 -1.72
N GLY A 761 -4.51 19.53 -2.02
CA GLY A 761 -3.33 19.22 -2.81
C GLY A 761 -2.34 18.27 -2.16
N TYR A 762 -2.53 17.82 -0.92
CA TYR A 762 -1.78 16.71 -0.31
C TYR A 762 -2.25 15.33 -0.82
N SER A 763 -2.80 15.34 -2.04
CA SER A 763 -3.31 14.20 -2.79
C SER A 763 -2.45 13.99 -4.04
N ASP A 764 -2.59 12.85 -4.66
CA ASP A 764 -1.92 12.45 -5.90
C ASP A 764 -2.69 12.92 -7.16
N ILE A 765 -4.02 13.00 -7.07
CA ILE A 765 -4.92 13.49 -8.13
C ILE A 765 -5.92 14.50 -7.58
N MET A 766 -6.43 15.35 -8.48
CA MET A 766 -7.55 16.24 -8.18
C MET A 766 -8.50 16.32 -9.36
N VAL A 767 -9.79 16.38 -9.05
CA VAL A 767 -10.88 16.64 -10.00
C VAL A 767 -11.51 17.97 -9.63
N VAL A 768 -11.64 18.88 -10.60
CA VAL A 768 -12.22 20.21 -10.39
C VAL A 768 -12.94 20.70 -11.64
N ASP A 769 -14.05 21.42 -11.48
CA ASP A 769 -14.71 22.12 -12.59
C ASP A 769 -13.74 23.12 -13.25
N GLU A 770 -13.69 23.13 -14.60
CA GLU A 770 -12.71 23.92 -15.37
C GLU A 770 -12.69 25.43 -15.04
N HIS A 771 -13.80 25.96 -14.48
CA HIS A 771 -13.90 27.35 -14.04
C HIS A 771 -12.93 27.68 -12.90
N PHE A 772 -12.70 26.72 -12.00
CA PHE A 772 -11.84 26.89 -10.81
C PHE A 772 -10.39 26.43 -11.03
N ALA A 773 -10.07 25.95 -12.24
CA ALA A 773 -8.72 25.66 -12.67
C ALA A 773 -8.14 26.84 -13.48
N VAL A 774 -6.89 27.20 -13.24
CA VAL A 774 -6.16 28.24 -14.01
C VAL A 774 -5.08 27.61 -14.91
N ARG A 775 -4.83 28.21 -16.05
CA ARG A 775 -3.75 27.77 -16.95
C ARG A 775 -2.43 28.15 -16.34
N TRP A 776 -1.50 27.20 -16.27
CA TRP A 776 -0.16 27.46 -15.77
C TRP A 776 0.75 27.92 -16.92
N PRO A 777 1.29 29.15 -16.86
CA PRO A 777 2.20 29.66 -17.90
C PRO A 777 3.43 28.77 -18.11
N GLU A 778 3.84 28.55 -19.36
CA GLU A 778 4.93 27.61 -19.69
C GLU A 778 6.27 28.02 -19.09
N ASN A 779 6.52 29.33 -18.97
CA ASN A 779 7.76 29.90 -18.44
C ASN A 779 7.74 30.09 -16.91
N LEU A 780 6.68 29.68 -16.22
CA LEU A 780 6.68 29.61 -14.75
C LEU A 780 7.08 28.22 -14.26
N PRO A 781 8.06 28.11 -13.35
CA PRO A 781 8.39 26.83 -12.72
C PRO A 781 7.19 26.30 -11.94
N MET A 782 6.97 24.98 -11.93
CA MET A 782 5.77 24.39 -11.29
C MET A 782 5.85 24.45 -9.76
N GLU A 783 7.06 24.49 -9.20
CA GLU A 783 7.30 24.78 -7.79
C GLU A 783 6.92 26.22 -7.40
N ALA A 784 6.55 27.10 -8.33
CA ALA A 784 5.93 28.40 -8.02
C ALA A 784 4.46 28.29 -7.60
N ALA A 785 3.96 27.09 -7.28
CA ALA A 785 2.63 26.83 -6.73
C ALA A 785 2.16 27.82 -5.64
N PRO A 786 3.02 28.36 -4.74
CA PRO A 786 2.62 29.39 -3.78
C PRO A 786 2.01 30.68 -4.37
N LEU A 787 2.16 30.94 -5.67
CA LEU A 787 1.47 32.03 -6.35
C LEU A 787 -0.06 31.94 -6.21
N LEU A 788 -0.60 30.71 -6.16
CA LEU A 788 -2.04 30.43 -6.07
C LEU A 788 -2.65 30.80 -4.70
N CYS A 789 -1.82 31.16 -3.72
CA CYS A 789 -2.25 31.70 -2.43
C CYS A 789 -1.50 32.98 -2.08
N ALA A 790 -0.23 32.91 -1.68
CA ALA A 790 0.55 34.08 -1.29
C ALA A 790 0.68 35.13 -2.40
N GLY A 791 0.78 34.67 -3.65
CA GLY A 791 0.87 35.56 -4.80
C GLY A 791 -0.42 36.37 -4.98
N ILE A 792 -1.53 35.69 -5.23
CA ILE A 792 -2.82 36.35 -5.45
C ILE A 792 -3.30 37.17 -4.24
N THR A 793 -3.04 36.70 -3.01
CA THR A 793 -3.44 37.40 -1.78
C THR A 793 -2.74 38.75 -1.61
N THR A 794 -1.56 38.94 -2.21
CA THR A 794 -0.84 40.22 -2.18
C THR A 794 -1.03 41.05 -3.45
N TYR A 795 -1.23 40.40 -4.60
CA TYR A 795 -1.52 41.07 -5.87
C TYR A 795 -2.91 41.73 -5.89
N SER A 796 -3.95 40.99 -5.50
CA SER A 796 -5.36 41.44 -5.51
C SER A 796 -5.57 42.76 -4.77
N PRO A 797 -5.16 42.93 -3.49
CA PRO A 797 -5.34 44.20 -2.80
C PRO A 797 -4.53 45.34 -3.41
N MET A 798 -3.32 45.08 -3.94
CA MET A 798 -2.54 46.14 -4.57
C MET A 798 -3.26 46.71 -5.78
N LYS A 799 -3.85 45.85 -6.60
CA LYS A 799 -4.63 46.24 -7.77
C LYS A 799 -5.94 46.90 -7.38
N TYR A 800 -6.75 46.25 -6.54
CA TYR A 800 -8.07 46.75 -6.15
C TYR A 800 -8.02 48.11 -5.47
N TYR A 801 -7.04 48.33 -4.59
CA TYR A 801 -6.87 49.60 -3.89
C TYR A 801 -6.01 50.62 -4.65
N GLY A 802 -5.55 50.32 -5.88
CA GLY A 802 -4.78 51.24 -6.72
C GLY A 802 -3.39 51.57 -6.16
N LEU A 803 -2.76 50.60 -5.49
CA LEU A 803 -1.39 50.62 -4.99
C LEU A 803 -0.38 50.03 -6.01
N ASP A 804 -0.87 49.61 -7.17
CA ASP A 804 -0.14 49.08 -8.32
C ASP A 804 0.44 50.17 -9.24
N LYS A 805 0.37 51.44 -8.85
CA LYS A 805 0.85 52.56 -9.66
C LYS A 805 2.35 52.82 -9.44
N PRO A 806 3.13 53.05 -10.51
CA PRO A 806 4.53 53.41 -10.39
C PRO A 806 4.77 54.65 -9.52
N GLY A 807 5.86 54.66 -8.75
CA GLY A 807 6.29 55.79 -7.93
C GLY A 807 5.62 55.91 -6.55
N LEU A 808 4.60 55.12 -6.24
CA LEU A 808 4.00 55.07 -4.90
C LEU A 808 4.99 54.52 -3.87
N ASN A 809 4.87 54.96 -2.62
CA ASN A 809 5.65 54.46 -1.48
C ASN A 809 4.82 53.41 -0.74
N ILE A 810 5.19 52.14 -0.88
CA ILE A 810 4.43 51.02 -0.33
C ILE A 810 5.20 50.41 0.84
N GLY A 811 4.54 50.34 1.99
CA GLY A 811 5.03 49.58 3.13
C GLY A 811 4.62 48.11 3.04
N VAL A 812 5.51 47.20 3.40
CA VAL A 812 5.18 45.78 3.60
C VAL A 812 5.49 45.42 5.05
N VAL A 813 4.45 45.14 5.84
CA VAL A 813 4.59 44.76 7.25
C VAL A 813 4.65 43.24 7.34
N GLY A 814 5.73 42.74 7.93
CA GLY A 814 6.05 41.31 8.01
C GLY A 814 6.75 40.79 6.76
N LEU A 815 7.98 40.28 6.90
CA LEU A 815 8.75 39.71 5.78
C LEU A 815 8.75 38.17 5.84
N GLY A 816 7.59 37.57 5.52
CA GLY A 816 7.39 36.12 5.44
C GLY A 816 6.89 35.66 4.07
N GLY A 817 6.15 34.55 4.04
CA GLY A 817 5.62 33.95 2.82
C GLY A 817 4.74 34.88 1.97
N LEU A 818 3.90 35.72 2.57
CA LEU A 818 3.14 36.75 1.84
C LEU A 818 4.00 37.99 1.60
N GLY A 819 4.71 38.46 2.63
CA GLY A 819 5.51 39.69 2.57
C GLY A 819 6.52 39.72 1.43
N HIS A 820 7.24 38.62 1.17
CA HIS A 820 8.21 38.59 0.07
C HIS A 820 7.53 38.70 -1.31
N MET A 821 6.33 38.12 -1.49
CA MET A 821 5.56 38.29 -2.71
C MET A 821 5.04 39.72 -2.86
N ALA A 822 4.59 40.35 -1.77
CA ALA A 822 4.20 41.76 -1.78
C ALA A 822 5.37 42.67 -2.22
N VAL A 823 6.60 42.43 -1.72
CA VAL A 823 7.78 43.18 -2.17
C VAL A 823 8.01 42.99 -3.67
N LYS A 824 8.04 41.74 -4.16
CA LYS A 824 8.29 41.45 -5.58
C LYS A 824 7.23 42.09 -6.50
N PHE A 825 5.95 42.00 -6.17
CA PHE A 825 4.89 42.64 -6.96
C PHE A 825 4.97 44.17 -6.91
N ALA A 826 5.13 44.77 -5.72
CA ALA A 826 5.23 46.22 -5.61
C ALA A 826 6.43 46.77 -6.39
N LYS A 827 7.58 46.07 -6.38
CA LYS A 827 8.74 46.43 -7.22
C LYS A 827 8.44 46.28 -8.71
N ALA A 828 7.75 45.21 -9.12
CA ALA A 828 7.36 45.03 -10.53
C ALA A 828 6.35 46.09 -11.02
N PHE A 829 5.51 46.61 -10.13
CA PHE A 829 4.65 47.78 -10.39
C PHE A 829 5.41 49.12 -10.42
N GLY A 830 6.70 49.13 -10.08
CA GLY A 830 7.52 50.34 -10.06
C GLY A 830 7.35 51.18 -8.79
N ALA A 831 6.88 50.59 -7.68
CA ALA A 831 6.78 51.27 -6.39
C ALA A 831 8.13 51.35 -5.65
N ASN A 832 8.23 52.31 -4.73
CA ASN A 832 9.27 52.42 -3.72
C ASN A 832 8.84 51.62 -2.48
N VAL A 833 9.51 50.52 -2.19
CA VAL A 833 9.09 49.54 -1.18
C VAL A 833 9.87 49.72 0.12
N THR A 834 9.14 49.86 1.22
CA THR A 834 9.70 49.87 2.57
C THR A 834 9.25 48.61 3.32
N VAL A 835 10.20 47.74 3.66
CA VAL A 835 9.90 46.55 4.49
C VAL A 835 9.95 46.94 5.96
N ILE A 836 8.94 46.55 6.73
CA ILE A 836 8.81 46.84 8.15
C ILE A 836 8.75 45.51 8.92
N SER A 837 9.70 45.30 9.83
CA SER A 837 9.83 44.04 10.57
C SER A 837 10.31 44.28 12.00
N THR A 838 10.02 43.35 12.91
CA THR A 838 10.63 43.33 14.26
C THR A 838 12.05 42.73 14.26
N SER A 839 12.42 42.02 13.19
CA SER A 839 13.63 41.20 13.13
C SER A 839 14.73 41.90 12.33
N PRO A 840 15.85 42.32 12.95
CA PRO A 840 16.94 42.99 12.23
C PRO A 840 17.64 42.10 11.20
N SER A 841 17.62 40.77 11.41
CA SER A 841 18.17 39.79 10.47
C SER A 841 17.53 39.82 9.09
N LYS A 842 16.30 40.34 8.96
CA LYS A 842 15.58 40.43 7.69
C LYS A 842 15.99 41.63 6.83
N LYS A 843 16.86 42.52 7.32
CA LYS A 843 17.28 43.74 6.62
C LYS A 843 18.05 43.44 5.34
N GLU A 844 19.07 42.59 5.42
CA GLU A 844 19.92 42.27 4.28
C GLU A 844 19.11 41.56 3.19
N GLU A 845 18.29 40.58 3.58
CA GLU A 845 17.40 39.84 2.69
C GLU A 845 16.40 40.77 1.98
N ALA A 846 15.79 41.72 2.71
CA ALA A 846 14.87 42.70 2.12
C ALA A 846 15.53 43.60 1.07
N LEU A 847 16.70 44.17 1.40
CA LEU A 847 17.34 45.20 0.57
C LEU A 847 18.13 44.59 -0.60
N GLN A 848 18.92 43.55 -0.35
CA GLN A 848 19.85 43.02 -1.34
C GLN A 848 19.23 41.91 -2.20
N HIS A 849 18.40 41.05 -1.61
CA HIS A 849 17.84 39.89 -2.31
C HIS A 849 16.47 40.17 -2.94
N LEU A 850 15.57 40.82 -2.20
CA LEU A 850 14.23 41.16 -2.72
C LEU A 850 14.15 42.54 -3.40
N GLY A 851 15.18 43.37 -3.25
CA GLY A 851 15.24 44.69 -3.88
C GLY A 851 14.32 45.75 -3.27
N ALA A 852 13.98 45.64 -2.00
CA ALA A 852 13.30 46.72 -1.28
C ALA A 852 14.21 47.95 -1.17
N ASP A 853 13.61 49.14 -1.19
CA ASP A 853 14.36 50.40 -1.18
C ASP A 853 14.73 50.83 0.25
N LYS A 854 13.90 50.48 1.23
CA LYS A 854 14.10 50.80 2.64
C LYS A 854 13.71 49.65 3.55
N PHE A 855 14.31 49.61 4.74
CA PHE A 855 13.98 48.68 5.81
C PHE A 855 13.85 49.41 7.13
N LEU A 856 12.78 49.15 7.88
CA LEU A 856 12.50 49.76 9.18
C LEU A 856 12.26 48.68 10.24
N LEU A 857 12.81 48.93 11.43
CA LEU A 857 12.51 48.17 12.64
C LEU A 857 11.25 48.71 13.32
N SER A 858 10.21 47.88 13.43
CA SER A 858 8.93 48.32 14.02
C SER A 858 9.00 48.60 15.53
N ASN A 859 10.03 48.09 16.21
CA ASN A 859 10.32 48.31 17.62
C ASN A 859 11.34 49.43 17.87
N ASP A 860 11.81 50.14 16.83
CA ASP A 860 12.68 51.30 16.95
C ASP A 860 11.87 52.60 16.79
N PRO A 861 11.58 53.33 17.89
CA PRO A 861 10.77 54.53 17.84
C PRO A 861 11.38 55.64 16.96
N GLN A 862 12.70 55.71 16.82
CA GLN A 862 13.35 56.74 16.00
C GLN A 862 13.13 56.46 14.51
N GLN A 863 13.24 55.19 14.10
CA GLN A 863 12.97 54.78 12.72
C GLN A 863 11.50 54.96 12.35
N ILE A 864 10.58 54.59 13.24
CA ILE A 864 9.14 54.82 13.04
C ILE A 864 8.82 56.32 12.95
N GLN A 865 9.37 57.13 13.86
CA GLN A 865 9.17 58.58 13.84
C GLN A 865 9.70 59.21 12.55
N GLY A 866 10.84 58.75 12.04
CA GLY A 866 11.42 59.20 10.77
C GLY A 866 10.62 58.81 9.53
N ALA A 867 9.74 57.82 9.63
CA ALA A 867 8.88 57.34 8.55
C ALA A 867 7.44 57.90 8.59
N MET A 868 7.15 58.81 9.52
CA MET A 868 5.83 59.44 9.64
C MET A 868 5.39 60.12 8.33
N CYS A 869 4.13 59.90 7.93
CA CYS A 869 3.55 60.48 6.71
C CYS A 869 4.35 60.24 5.42
N SER A 870 5.02 59.09 5.28
CA SER A 870 5.87 58.76 4.12
C SER A 870 5.27 57.74 3.15
N LEU A 871 4.31 56.93 3.57
CA LEU A 871 3.77 55.81 2.80
C LEU A 871 2.39 56.12 2.19
N ASP A 872 2.21 55.77 0.92
CA ASP A 872 0.94 55.87 0.19
C ASP A 872 0.01 54.68 0.51
N GLY A 873 0.59 53.51 0.79
CA GLY A 873 -0.16 52.34 1.25
C GLY A 873 0.72 51.36 2.02
N ILE A 874 0.09 50.49 2.79
CA ILE A 874 0.73 49.41 3.55
C ILE A 874 -0.01 48.11 3.23
N ILE A 875 0.73 47.06 2.85
CA ILE A 875 0.25 45.68 2.83
C ILE A 875 0.75 44.98 4.10
N ASP A 876 -0.20 44.61 4.94
CA ASP A 876 0.06 44.01 6.23
C ASP A 876 -0.19 42.50 6.21
N THR A 877 0.91 41.76 6.29
CA THR A 877 0.94 40.31 6.11
C THR A 877 1.10 39.54 7.42
N VAL A 878 0.99 40.23 8.57
CA VAL A 878 1.24 39.65 9.89
C VAL A 878 0.00 38.93 10.41
N SER A 879 0.12 37.65 10.73
CA SER A 879 -0.95 36.80 11.29
C SER A 879 -1.01 36.80 12.83
N ALA A 880 -0.23 37.67 13.48
CA ALA A 880 -0.20 37.85 14.93
C ALA A 880 -0.72 39.24 15.34
N VAL A 881 -1.24 39.35 16.57
CA VAL A 881 -1.72 40.63 17.13
C VAL A 881 -0.57 41.62 17.21
N HIS A 882 -0.77 42.82 16.67
CA HIS A 882 0.20 43.90 16.71
C HIS A 882 -0.50 45.28 16.69
N PRO A 883 0.09 46.33 17.26
CA PRO A 883 -0.56 47.64 17.35
C PRO A 883 -0.61 48.35 15.99
N LEU A 884 -1.76 48.88 15.60
CA LEU A 884 -1.95 49.58 14.33
C LEU A 884 -1.43 51.04 14.33
N LEU A 885 -1.37 51.67 15.50
CA LEU A 885 -1.05 53.10 15.64
C LEU A 885 0.27 53.52 14.96
N PRO A 886 1.40 52.79 15.13
CA PRO A 886 2.66 53.13 14.45
C PRO A 886 2.56 53.12 12.92
N TYR A 887 1.86 52.12 12.37
CA TYR A 887 1.70 51.95 10.92
C TYR A 887 0.80 53.02 10.32
N LEU A 888 -0.29 53.36 11.01
CA LEU A 888 -1.12 54.48 10.59
C LEU A 888 -0.36 55.80 10.66
N GLY A 889 0.54 55.99 11.62
CA GLY A 889 1.41 57.18 11.66
C GLY A 889 2.27 57.35 10.41
N MET A 890 2.78 56.25 9.86
CA MET A 890 3.61 56.24 8.65
C MET A 890 2.84 56.54 7.36
N LEU A 891 1.52 56.35 7.34
CA LEU A 891 0.70 56.68 6.17
C LEU A 891 0.57 58.20 5.96
N LYS A 892 0.66 58.63 4.71
CA LYS A 892 0.25 59.96 4.26
C LYS A 892 -1.25 60.17 4.48
N PRO A 893 -1.75 61.43 4.43
CA PRO A 893 -3.18 61.67 4.28
C PRO A 893 -3.74 60.87 3.09
N HIS A 894 -4.91 60.25 3.25
CA HIS A 894 -5.52 59.32 2.28
C HIS A 894 -4.82 57.98 2.07
N GLY A 895 -3.78 57.68 2.86
CA GLY A 895 -3.08 56.40 2.80
C GLY A 895 -3.95 55.23 3.24
N LYS A 896 -3.62 54.04 2.74
CA LYS A 896 -4.40 52.81 2.93
C LYS A 896 -3.58 51.73 3.64
N HIS A 897 -4.07 51.20 4.75
CA HIS A 897 -3.53 50.03 5.43
C HIS A 897 -4.41 48.83 5.07
N ILE A 898 -3.87 47.88 4.31
CA ILE A 898 -4.60 46.70 3.85
C ILE A 898 -4.11 45.48 4.61
N ILE A 899 -4.99 44.87 5.42
CA ILE A 899 -4.70 43.70 6.24
C ILE A 899 -5.04 42.44 5.44
N VAL A 900 -4.05 41.57 5.26
CA VAL A 900 -4.21 40.25 4.62
C VAL A 900 -3.73 39.09 5.51
N GLY A 901 -3.13 39.40 6.67
CA GLY A 901 -2.85 38.40 7.70
C GLY A 901 -4.11 37.99 8.46
N ALA A 902 -4.35 36.68 8.57
CA ALA A 902 -5.46 36.15 9.37
C ALA A 902 -5.07 36.13 10.86
N ILE A 903 -5.62 37.05 11.65
CA ILE A 903 -5.33 37.21 13.09
C ILE A 903 -6.51 36.66 13.90
N PRO A 904 -6.28 35.76 14.89
CA PRO A 904 -7.38 35.13 15.63
C PRO A 904 -8.01 36.05 16.70
N GLN A 905 -7.34 37.13 17.12
CA GLN A 905 -7.88 38.10 18.08
C GLN A 905 -8.19 39.45 17.42
N PRO A 906 -9.23 40.17 17.90
CA PRO A 906 -9.53 41.53 17.42
C PRO A 906 -8.37 42.50 17.65
N LEU A 907 -8.14 43.38 16.67
CA LEU A 907 -7.16 44.47 16.77
C LEU A 907 -7.78 45.71 17.41
N GLU A 908 -6.98 46.44 18.19
CA GLU A 908 -7.35 47.77 18.70
C GLU A 908 -7.40 48.77 17.54
N MET A 909 -8.48 49.56 17.47
CA MET A 909 -8.72 50.51 16.38
C MET A 909 -8.38 51.96 16.81
N PRO A 910 -7.22 52.51 16.40
CA PRO A 910 -6.86 53.90 16.71
C PRO A 910 -7.66 54.91 15.86
N VAL A 911 -8.69 55.52 16.45
CA VAL A 911 -9.67 56.38 15.75
C VAL A 911 -9.09 57.73 15.28
N PHE A 912 -8.27 58.40 16.09
CA PHE A 912 -7.79 59.76 15.78
C PHE A 912 -6.95 59.85 14.49
N PRO A 913 -5.96 58.98 14.24
CA PRO A 913 -5.22 58.97 12.98
C PRO A 913 -6.09 58.76 11.74
N LEU A 914 -7.18 58.00 11.86
CA LEU A 914 -8.13 57.76 10.76
C LEU A 914 -8.89 59.02 10.39
N ILE A 915 -9.42 59.73 11.40
CA ILE A 915 -10.18 60.97 11.21
C ILE A 915 -9.27 62.09 10.69
N LEU A 916 -8.16 62.36 11.39
CA LEU A 916 -7.30 63.50 11.10
C LEU A 916 -6.57 63.35 9.75
N GLY A 917 -6.25 62.12 9.34
CA GLY A 917 -5.56 61.84 8.08
C GLY A 917 -6.46 61.40 6.93
N ARG A 918 -7.78 61.26 7.13
CA ARG A 918 -8.72 60.59 6.21
C ARG A 918 -8.13 59.28 5.67
N LYS A 919 -7.60 58.45 6.58
CA LYS A 919 -6.90 57.19 6.25
C LYS A 919 -7.89 56.03 6.17
N THR A 920 -7.52 55.00 5.41
CA THR A 920 -8.34 53.78 5.26
C THR A 920 -7.64 52.60 5.91
N ILE A 921 -8.37 51.85 6.73
CA ILE A 921 -8.02 50.47 7.07
C ILE A 921 -9.01 49.57 6.34
N ALA A 922 -8.52 48.58 5.62
CA ALA A 922 -9.35 47.62 4.93
C ALA A 922 -8.73 46.22 4.98
N GLY A 923 -9.54 45.19 4.70
CA GLY A 923 -9.07 43.81 4.54
C GLY A 923 -9.22 43.35 3.10
N SER A 924 -8.45 42.34 2.70
CA SER A 924 -8.62 41.65 1.42
C SER A 924 -8.49 40.15 1.61
N ALA A 925 -9.30 39.38 0.89
CA ALA A 925 -9.12 37.94 0.76
C ALA A 925 -8.18 37.64 -0.43
N MET A 926 -7.94 36.35 -0.70
CA MET A 926 -7.39 35.92 -2.01
C MET A 926 -8.31 36.38 -3.14
N GLY A 927 -7.80 36.52 -4.37
CA GLY A 927 -8.54 37.06 -5.52
C GLY A 927 -9.38 36.02 -6.28
N GLY A 928 -10.38 36.48 -7.04
CA GLY A 928 -11.24 35.61 -7.85
C GLY A 928 -10.50 34.92 -9.02
N MET A 929 -11.21 34.08 -9.77
CA MET A 929 -10.56 33.19 -10.75
C MET A 929 -9.88 33.95 -11.90
N LYS A 930 -10.51 35.01 -12.38
CA LYS A 930 -9.97 35.87 -13.45
C LYS A 930 -8.74 36.64 -13.00
N GLU A 931 -8.78 37.21 -11.79
CA GLU A 931 -7.66 37.95 -11.24
C GLU A 931 -6.49 37.03 -10.90
N THR A 932 -6.77 35.79 -10.49
CA THR A 932 -5.75 34.74 -10.30
C THR A 932 -5.03 34.42 -11.61
N GLN A 933 -5.77 34.25 -12.72
CA GLN A 933 -5.15 34.05 -14.03
C GLN A 933 -4.30 35.26 -14.45
N GLU A 934 -4.81 36.48 -14.29
CA GLU A 934 -4.07 37.70 -14.61
C GLU A 934 -2.78 37.83 -13.80
N MET A 935 -2.82 37.51 -12.50
CA MET A 935 -1.63 37.52 -11.64
C MET A 935 -0.58 36.52 -12.12
N LEU A 936 -0.98 35.30 -12.51
CA LEU A 936 -0.05 34.31 -13.07
C LEU A 936 0.57 34.81 -14.38
N ASP A 937 -0.22 35.42 -15.26
CA ASP A 937 0.26 35.97 -16.52
C ASP A 937 1.23 37.15 -16.28
N PHE A 938 0.94 38.00 -15.30
CA PHE A 938 1.83 39.09 -14.87
C PHE A 938 3.13 38.54 -14.27
N ALA A 939 3.03 37.56 -13.38
CA ALA A 939 4.18 36.92 -12.76
C ALA A 939 5.08 36.25 -13.81
N ALA A 940 4.49 35.54 -14.77
CA ALA A 940 5.18 34.96 -15.91
C ALA A 940 5.91 36.02 -16.75
N LYS A 941 5.23 37.14 -17.07
CA LYS A 941 5.81 38.23 -17.87
C LYS A 941 6.99 38.91 -17.18
N HIS A 942 6.93 39.06 -15.87
CA HIS A 942 7.93 39.79 -15.07
C HIS A 942 8.93 38.86 -14.35
N ASN A 943 8.90 37.56 -14.62
CA ASN A 943 9.73 36.54 -13.96
C ASN A 943 9.63 36.57 -12.43
N ILE A 944 8.42 36.77 -11.91
CA ILE A 944 8.14 36.80 -10.48
C ILE A 944 7.82 35.39 -10.01
N THR A 945 8.72 34.80 -9.23
CA THR A 945 8.50 33.50 -8.58
C THR A 945 8.61 33.64 -7.06
N PRO A 946 7.93 32.78 -6.28
CA PRO A 946 8.17 32.67 -4.85
C PRO A 946 9.53 32.03 -4.60
N ASP A 947 10.17 32.41 -3.50
CA ASP A 947 11.36 31.74 -3.02
C ASP A 947 10.94 30.52 -2.18
N VAL A 948 11.33 29.32 -2.62
CA VAL A 948 10.78 28.06 -2.08
C VAL A 948 11.86 27.09 -1.59
N GLU A 949 11.54 26.35 -0.54
CA GLU A 949 12.22 25.12 -0.14
C GLU A 949 11.40 23.92 -0.65
N VAL A 950 11.90 23.24 -1.68
CA VAL A 950 11.21 22.07 -2.26
C VAL A 950 11.57 20.80 -1.50
N VAL A 951 10.57 20.21 -0.84
CA VAL A 951 10.69 19.03 0.02
C VAL A 951 9.83 17.88 -0.50
N ALA A 952 10.16 16.65 -0.11
CA ALA A 952 9.36 15.47 -0.46
C ALA A 952 8.11 15.37 0.43
N MET A 953 7.10 14.63 -0.03
CA MET A 953 5.82 14.48 0.69
C MET A 953 5.98 13.87 2.09
N ASP A 954 6.92 12.95 2.28
CA ASP A 954 7.25 12.34 3.58
C ASP A 954 7.86 13.33 4.59
N TYR A 955 8.39 14.47 4.13
CA TYR A 955 8.91 15.54 4.98
C TYR A 955 7.83 16.54 5.44
N VAL A 956 6.57 16.39 5.01
CA VAL A 956 5.50 17.39 5.25
C VAL A 956 5.29 17.72 6.72
N ASN A 957 5.33 16.73 7.62
CA ASN A 957 5.15 16.97 9.06
C ASN A 957 6.32 17.80 9.63
N THR A 958 7.55 17.51 9.22
CA THR A 958 8.71 18.30 9.61
C THR A 958 8.66 19.71 9.03
N ALA A 959 8.21 19.87 7.77
CA ALA A 959 8.00 21.18 7.16
C ALA A 959 6.95 22.00 7.93
N LEU A 960 5.86 21.38 8.38
CA LEU A 960 4.82 22.01 9.19
C LEU A 960 5.36 22.44 10.57
N GLU A 961 6.17 21.60 11.23
CA GLU A 961 6.82 21.97 12.50
C GLU A 961 7.81 23.13 12.34
N ARG A 962 8.62 23.11 11.28
CA ARG A 962 9.55 24.19 10.93
C ARG A 962 8.79 25.49 10.63
N LEU A 963 7.67 25.38 9.91
CA LEU A 963 6.79 26.50 9.63
C LEU A 963 6.23 27.13 10.92
N VAL A 964 5.80 26.32 11.90
CA VAL A 964 5.36 26.81 13.24
C VAL A 964 6.49 27.56 13.96
N LYS A 965 7.75 27.14 13.80
CA LYS A 965 8.93 27.75 14.42
C LYS A 965 9.46 28.97 13.66
N ASN A 966 8.81 29.39 12.56
CA ASN A 966 9.33 30.36 11.59
C ASN A 966 10.71 29.97 11.01
N ASP A 967 11.01 28.67 10.97
CA ASP A 967 12.23 28.08 10.41
C ASP A 967 12.02 27.66 8.94
N VAL A 968 11.56 28.61 8.15
CA VAL A 968 11.43 28.47 6.69
C VAL A 968 11.97 29.74 6.07
N LYS A 969 12.65 29.64 4.93
CA LYS A 969 13.12 30.85 4.25
C LYS A 969 11.94 31.77 3.91
N TYR A 970 10.97 31.25 3.15
CA TYR A 970 9.71 31.93 2.85
C TYR A 970 8.53 30.96 2.68
N ARG A 971 8.68 29.93 1.85
CA ARG A 971 7.62 28.94 1.53
C ARG A 971 8.20 27.54 1.40
N PHE A 972 7.47 26.53 1.86
CA PHE A 972 7.72 25.14 1.50
C PHE A 972 6.84 24.74 0.32
N VAL A 973 7.37 23.88 -0.53
CA VAL A 973 6.61 23.25 -1.61
C VAL A 973 6.90 21.76 -1.57
N LEU A 974 5.84 20.96 -1.53
CA LEU A 974 5.88 19.52 -1.64
C LEU A 974 6.03 19.17 -3.11
N ASP A 975 7.04 18.37 -3.43
CA ASP A 975 7.20 17.69 -4.71
C ASP A 975 6.70 16.26 -4.55
N MET A 976 5.64 15.93 -5.27
CA MET A 976 4.93 14.65 -5.12
C MET A 976 5.70 13.47 -5.72
N ASP A 977 6.63 13.72 -6.64
CA ASP A 977 7.45 12.67 -7.27
C ASP A 977 8.81 12.51 -6.55
N LYS A 978 9.18 13.45 -5.67
CA LYS A 978 10.43 13.40 -4.89
C LYS A 978 10.30 12.48 -3.68
N LYS A 979 11.23 11.55 -3.54
CA LYS A 979 11.42 10.71 -2.34
C LYS A 979 12.54 11.29 -1.47
N MET A 980 12.48 11.15 -0.14
CA MET A 980 13.55 11.67 0.73
C MET A 980 14.92 11.07 0.38
N ASN A 981 15.92 11.94 0.23
CA ASN A 981 17.33 11.55 0.29
C ASN A 981 17.73 11.46 1.77
N ASN A 982 17.84 10.25 2.30
CA ASN A 982 18.16 9.96 3.71
C ASN A 982 19.53 10.46 4.18
N ASP A 983 20.38 10.98 3.29
CA ASP A 983 21.75 11.42 3.60
C ASP A 983 21.82 12.68 4.49
N LYS A 984 20.81 13.56 4.46
CA LYS A 984 20.83 14.81 5.24
C LYS A 984 20.46 14.62 6.72
N ILE A 985 19.64 13.62 7.04
CA ILE A 985 19.29 13.28 8.42
C ILE A 985 20.51 12.68 9.14
N LEU A 986 21.31 11.88 8.43
CA LEU A 986 22.56 11.34 8.95
C LEU A 986 23.55 12.45 9.32
N PHE A 987 23.64 13.53 8.54
CA PHE A 987 24.52 14.65 8.83
C PHE A 987 24.12 15.45 10.08
N VAL A 988 22.80 15.64 10.30
CA VAL A 988 22.27 16.30 11.50
C VAL A 988 22.42 15.42 12.74
N ILE A 989 22.20 14.10 12.61
CA ILE A 989 22.44 13.14 13.70
C ILE A 989 23.93 13.05 14.03
N ILE A 990 24.83 13.14 13.04
CA ILE A 990 26.28 13.21 13.26
C ILE A 990 26.65 14.51 13.98
N LEU A 991 26.09 15.66 13.59
CA LEU A 991 26.34 16.95 14.26
C LEU A 991 25.81 16.99 15.70
N ILE A 992 24.62 16.45 15.95
CA ILE A 992 24.04 16.33 17.30
C ILE A 992 24.91 15.40 18.17
N ASN A 993 25.36 14.25 17.62
CA ASN A 993 26.25 13.35 18.34
C ASN A 993 27.64 13.97 18.59
N VAL A 994 28.17 14.78 17.68
CA VAL A 994 29.44 15.52 17.86
C VAL A 994 29.29 16.61 18.93
N CYS A 995 28.15 17.32 18.99
CA CYS A 995 27.85 18.27 20.05
C CYS A 995 27.67 17.60 21.42
N ILE A 996 26.97 16.46 21.49
CA ILE A 996 26.79 15.69 22.73
C ILE A 996 28.14 15.14 23.22
N LEU A 997 28.98 14.61 22.33
CA LEU A 997 30.34 14.15 22.66
C LEU A 997 31.26 15.28 23.13
N SER A 998 31.08 16.50 22.62
CA SER A 998 31.86 17.67 23.03
C SER A 998 31.46 18.18 24.43
N VAL A 999 30.16 18.13 24.76
CA VAL A 999 29.65 18.48 26.11
C VAL A 999 30.06 17.44 27.15
N PHE A 1000 30.07 16.14 26.81
CA PHE A 1000 30.57 15.08 27.71
C PHE A 1000 32.08 15.17 27.99
N LYS A 1001 32.89 15.70 27.06
CA LYS A 1001 34.33 15.91 27.24
C LYS A 1001 34.68 17.10 28.13
N LEU A 1002 33.82 18.14 28.18
CA LEU A 1002 34.01 19.33 28.99
C LEU A 1002 33.55 19.15 30.46
N CYS A 1003 32.63 18.22 30.75
CA CYS A 1003 32.10 18.01 32.10
C CYS A 1003 32.74 16.88 32.94
N GLY A 1004 33.70 16.11 32.42
CA GLY A 1004 34.53 15.21 33.23
C GLY A 1004 33.81 14.05 33.98
N CYS A 1005 32.61 13.62 33.56
CA CYS A 1005 31.90 12.52 34.21
C CYS A 1005 32.23 11.16 33.57
N ARG A 1006 32.73 10.20 34.38
CA ARG A 1006 32.86 8.78 34.00
C ARG A 1006 31.51 8.07 34.17
N ALA A 1007 31.06 7.35 33.15
CA ALA A 1007 29.85 6.54 33.20
C ALA A 1007 30.10 5.23 33.98
N THR A 1008 29.45 5.06 35.12
CA THR A 1008 29.24 3.75 35.76
C THR A 1008 27.87 3.23 35.31
N GLY A 1009 27.85 2.02 34.77
CA GLY A 1009 26.64 1.39 34.26
C GLY A 1009 25.67 1.05 35.37
N ASP A 1010 24.45 1.56 35.27
CA ASP A 1010 23.27 0.88 35.77
C ASP A 1010 22.05 1.25 34.91
N LYS A 1011 21.22 0.25 34.62
CA LYS A 1011 20.05 0.35 33.73
C LYS A 1011 18.83 0.73 34.55
N ASP A 1012 18.53 2.01 34.65
CA ASP A 1012 17.16 2.54 34.80
C ASP A 1012 17.21 4.08 34.89
N VAL A 1013 16.95 4.78 33.77
CA VAL A 1013 16.64 6.22 33.80
C VAL A 1013 15.49 6.51 32.84
N LYS A 1014 14.29 6.65 33.42
CA LYS A 1014 13.16 7.38 32.81
C LYS A 1014 13.58 8.83 32.55
N LEU A 1015 13.19 9.37 31.39
CA LEU A 1015 13.32 10.78 31.04
C LEU A 1015 12.76 11.68 32.17
N GLN A 1016 13.65 12.34 32.91
CA GLN A 1016 13.35 13.51 33.71
C GLN A 1016 14.49 14.51 33.51
N VAL A 1017 14.41 15.31 32.43
CA VAL A 1017 15.30 16.45 32.21
C VAL A 1017 14.56 17.69 32.71
N LEU A 1018 14.68 17.94 34.01
CA LEU A 1018 14.37 19.22 34.63
C LEU A 1018 15.36 19.39 35.78
N TYR A 1019 16.08 20.52 35.75
CA TYR A 1019 17.08 21.00 36.73
C TYR A 1019 18.47 20.37 36.72
N CYS A 1020 19.38 20.98 35.95
CA CYS A 1020 20.72 21.28 36.48
C CYS A 1020 21.19 22.63 35.94
N GLY A 1021 21.46 23.58 36.83
CA GLY A 1021 21.84 24.95 36.50
C GLY A 1021 23.24 25.04 35.91
N ILE A 1022 23.36 25.69 34.76
CA ILE A 1022 24.63 26.15 34.21
C ILE A 1022 24.68 27.67 34.36
N CYS A 1023 25.79 28.16 34.90
CA CYS A 1023 26.02 29.56 35.24
C CYS A 1023 26.18 30.43 33.98
N HIS A 1024 25.80 31.71 34.11
CA HIS A 1024 25.52 32.65 33.03
C HIS A 1024 26.75 33.16 32.24
N SER A 1025 27.99 32.75 32.59
CA SER A 1025 29.23 33.32 32.06
C SER A 1025 29.80 32.63 30.81
N ASP A 1026 29.52 31.34 30.59
CA ASP A 1026 30.24 30.56 29.56
C ASP A 1026 29.54 30.57 28.18
N ILE A 1027 28.31 31.07 28.11
CA ILE A 1027 27.54 31.22 26.86
C ILE A 1027 28.06 32.38 26.01
N HIS A 1028 28.78 33.35 26.59
CA HIS A 1028 29.27 34.51 25.85
C HIS A 1028 30.52 34.23 25.00
N GLN A 1029 31.28 33.16 25.32
CA GLN A 1029 32.50 32.82 24.58
C GLN A 1029 32.22 31.93 23.35
N LEU A 1030 31.21 31.06 23.41
CA LEU A 1030 30.81 30.18 22.29
C LEU A 1030 30.10 30.92 21.14
N LYS A 1031 29.55 32.11 21.38
CA LYS A 1031 28.87 32.92 20.35
C LYS A 1031 29.81 33.57 19.33
N ASN A 1032 31.11 33.69 19.62
CA ASN A 1032 32.05 34.40 18.75
C ASN A 1032 32.79 33.49 17.75
N GLU A 1033 32.79 32.17 17.93
CA GLU A 1033 33.55 31.25 17.05
C GLU A 1033 32.70 30.54 15.99
N TRP A 1034 31.37 30.55 16.11
CA TRP A 1034 30.44 29.89 15.17
C TRP A 1034 29.78 30.85 14.17
N GLY A 1035 30.46 31.97 13.89
CA GLY A 1035 30.10 32.93 12.85
C GLY A 1035 31.09 32.94 11.70
N ARG A 1036 31.26 31.80 11.00
CA ARG A 1036 31.80 31.70 9.63
C ARG A 1036 31.20 30.50 8.92
#